data_AF-A0A9P5XDL4-F1
#
_entry.id   AF-A0A9P5XDL4-F1
#
_cell.length_a   1.000
_cell.length_b   1.000
_cell.length_c   1.000
_cell.angle_alpha   90.00
_cell.angle_beta   90.00
_cell.angle_gamma   90.00
#
_symmetry.space_group_name_H-M   'P 1'
#
loop_
_entity.id
_entity.type
_entity.pdbx_description
1 polymer ?
#
loop_
_entity_poly.entity_id
_entity_poly.type
_entity_poly.pdbx_seq_one_letter_code
_entity_poly.pdbx_strand_id
1 'polypeptide(L)'
;MPPAPSLEDSQLITDLIALEKKSPKLVRSSIYPAPADPNILVRSWKLNEFKYYDIPSPFPTFARGLFTTELLTESGHGVKHRIVTRGYDKFFNIGEVPWTTWQALEAHTAPPYTLSLKSNGCIIFIAALTPKKLVVTSKHSLGPVQGVSTSHAEAGEQWIMRYLEEKGKTEVDLASRLWEENWTAVAELCDDSFEEHVLAYPPDRTGLHLHGLNVATKAFKTMPHETVDAFAEEWGFIKTRTHTVHHIDEVREFTSHVAEVGEWEGEAVEGFVVRTHVTEPPTEGRGGAKSGKSVEKGQSPYAPGSSFFFKVKFDEPYMMYRDWREVTKTLLTTKGPVIPSILPKGKMKRKETKIYVDWVIGEIKRDRKQFDGYTKGHGIIATRERFLKWFREQKEKGELKEELEEETPTAGKKGGKVIIVPIAIPGCGKTSVGIALTHLFGFGHTQSDNIKAKKAAPAFLKNVGNLLVKHDIVIADKNNHLKEHRQQLRDTASGLNARLIALNWSLDDKPPATVHRICSDRITSRGENHQTLTADTSLRRSHEDVVWMFIKGHEELSEQEVDGCVDIEIEDDLEGMVKSAVDGLWKIFGGPGGMLGEEKPGEEKIREALEQVGDYKAVKGKDTRSILEGKEAKEQKKRKEKPPRYYGILPEVDVDSVLDGVFSSGSDDVDEKVKDGAAFWGELKKEKRATTRPHITIVHGKSLPQESDVWEAAAAVSAADAPPGFKCTLGHILWDGRVMVLTVDNLELELGEGDEAVGKKFLKVFPADTRERLHVTVGTENSGIPPVEGKALVERWRRGERENEGVFEIELGKGVIVGGRLKGLWS
;
A
#
# COMPACT_ATOMS: atom_id res chain seq x y z
N MET A 1 -28.18 -26.38 -23.79
CA MET A 1 -27.40 -25.27 -24.40
C MET A 1 -26.30 -24.88 -23.42
N PRO A 2 -25.12 -24.41 -23.86
CA PRO A 2 -24.18 -23.79 -22.93
C PRO A 2 -24.84 -22.64 -22.18
N PRO A 3 -24.46 -22.33 -20.93
CA PRO A 3 -24.80 -21.03 -20.36
C PRO A 3 -24.34 -19.99 -21.38
N ALA A 4 -25.28 -19.29 -21.99
CA ALA A 4 -24.99 -18.44 -23.14
C ALA A 4 -24.03 -17.36 -22.66
N PRO A 5 -22.76 -17.32 -23.12
CA PRO A 5 -21.83 -16.31 -22.66
C PRO A 5 -22.42 -14.95 -23.01
N SER A 6 -22.56 -14.09 -22.00
CA SER A 6 -23.07 -12.76 -22.26
C SER A 6 -22.08 -12.01 -23.14
N LEU A 7 -22.58 -11.03 -23.91
CA LEU A 7 -21.70 -10.16 -24.69
C LEU A 7 -20.67 -9.46 -23.80
N GLU A 8 -21.02 -9.16 -22.55
CA GLU A 8 -20.14 -8.53 -21.57
C GLU A 8 -19.00 -9.45 -21.11
N ASP A 9 -19.26 -10.75 -20.91
CA ASP A 9 -18.23 -11.73 -20.54
C ASP A 9 -17.22 -11.90 -21.68
N SER A 10 -17.71 -11.99 -22.92
CA SER A 10 -16.83 -12.08 -24.09
C SER A 10 -16.04 -10.78 -24.31
N GLN A 11 -16.64 -9.62 -24.01
CA GLN A 11 -15.96 -8.33 -24.08
C GLN A 11 -14.86 -8.21 -23.03
N LEU A 12 -15.07 -8.65 -21.78
CA LEU A 12 -14.03 -8.69 -20.75
C LEU A 12 -12.78 -9.42 -21.25
N ILE A 13 -12.97 -10.58 -21.88
CA ILE A 13 -11.88 -11.42 -22.35
C ILE A 13 -11.15 -10.74 -23.52
N THR A 14 -11.90 -10.09 -24.40
CA THR A 14 -11.34 -9.28 -25.49
C THR A 14 -10.50 -8.11 -24.95
N ASP A 15 -10.98 -7.43 -23.91
CA ASP A 15 -10.27 -6.33 -23.25
C ASP A 15 -8.97 -6.83 -22.58
N LEU A 16 -8.99 -8.01 -21.97
CA LEU A 16 -7.81 -8.64 -21.39
C LEU A 16 -6.77 -9.03 -22.47
N ILE A 17 -7.21 -9.58 -23.61
CA ILE A 17 -6.33 -9.87 -24.76
C ILE A 17 -5.69 -8.57 -25.29
N ALA A 18 -6.49 -7.50 -25.42
CA ALA A 18 -5.98 -6.20 -25.86
C ALA A 18 -4.98 -5.60 -24.85
N LEU A 19 -5.27 -5.72 -23.55
CA LEU A 19 -4.41 -5.22 -22.49
C LEU A 19 -3.09 -6.00 -22.38
N GLU A 20 -3.11 -7.32 -22.53
CA GLU A 20 -1.91 -8.16 -22.58
C GLU A 20 -1.00 -7.74 -23.75
N LYS A 21 -1.58 -7.54 -24.96
CA LYS A 21 -0.82 -7.07 -26.13
C LYS A 21 -0.22 -5.69 -25.93
N LYS A 22 -0.98 -4.77 -25.33
CA LYS A 22 -0.55 -3.38 -25.09
C LYS A 22 0.45 -3.26 -23.93
N SER A 23 0.32 -4.10 -22.90
CA SER A 23 1.04 -3.96 -21.62
C SER A 23 1.27 -5.31 -20.94
N PRO A 24 2.19 -6.16 -21.46
CA PRO A 24 2.42 -7.53 -20.97
C PRO A 24 3.04 -7.61 -19.56
N LYS A 25 3.40 -6.46 -18.95
CA LYS A 25 3.80 -6.37 -17.54
C LYS A 25 2.59 -6.23 -16.59
N LEU A 26 1.43 -5.83 -17.10
CA LEU A 26 0.18 -5.67 -16.33
C LEU A 26 -0.65 -6.96 -16.33
N VAL A 27 -0.79 -7.59 -17.49
CA VAL A 27 -1.56 -8.82 -17.68
C VAL A 27 -0.75 -9.81 -18.51
N ARG A 28 -0.76 -11.07 -18.08
CA ARG A 28 -0.21 -12.21 -18.82
C ARG A 28 -1.22 -13.35 -18.84
N SER A 29 -1.13 -14.19 -19.85
CA SER A 29 -1.92 -15.41 -19.93
C SER A 29 -1.08 -16.61 -20.35
N SER A 30 -1.54 -17.80 -19.93
CA SER A 30 -1.00 -19.08 -20.33
C SER A 30 -2.14 -19.97 -20.82
N ILE A 31 -1.94 -20.68 -21.92
CA ILE A 31 -2.94 -21.58 -22.50
C ILE A 31 -2.54 -23.01 -22.18
N TYR A 32 -3.49 -23.80 -21.71
CA TYR A 32 -3.31 -25.20 -21.35
C TYR A 32 -4.37 -26.05 -22.06
N PRO A 33 -4.01 -27.25 -22.56
CA PRO A 33 -5.01 -28.27 -22.88
C PRO A 33 -5.69 -28.72 -21.57
N ALA A 34 -7.01 -28.81 -21.54
CA ALA A 34 -7.72 -29.27 -20.36
C ALA A 34 -7.45 -30.78 -20.11
N PRO A 35 -7.13 -31.22 -18.88
CA PRO A 35 -6.86 -32.63 -18.60
C PRO A 35 -8.01 -33.57 -19.00
N ALA A 36 -9.25 -33.19 -18.70
CA ALA A 36 -10.44 -33.99 -19.02
C ALA A 36 -10.79 -34.00 -20.52
N ASP A 37 -10.32 -33.02 -21.30
CA ASP A 37 -10.47 -32.98 -22.75
C ASP A 37 -9.37 -32.13 -23.41
N PRO A 38 -8.25 -32.75 -23.83
CA PRO A 38 -7.11 -32.00 -24.37
C PRO A 38 -7.41 -31.17 -25.63
N ASN A 39 -8.55 -31.41 -26.30
CA ASN A 39 -8.98 -30.60 -27.45
C ASN A 39 -9.55 -29.25 -27.02
N ILE A 40 -9.97 -29.11 -25.76
CA ILE A 40 -10.47 -27.85 -25.21
C ILE A 40 -9.30 -27.11 -24.59
N LEU A 41 -8.96 -25.97 -25.18
CA LEU A 41 -7.92 -25.08 -24.66
C LEU A 41 -8.50 -24.13 -23.62
N VAL A 42 -7.86 -24.07 -22.46
CA VAL A 42 -8.21 -23.18 -21.35
C VAL A 42 -7.08 -22.19 -21.12
N ARG A 43 -7.42 -20.89 -21.20
CA ARG A 43 -6.50 -19.79 -20.96
C ARG A 43 -6.63 -19.31 -19.51
N SER A 44 -5.53 -19.37 -18.77
CA SER A 44 -5.36 -18.81 -17.41
C SER A 44 -4.89 -17.37 -17.50
N TRP A 45 -5.52 -16.46 -16.73
CA TRP A 45 -5.16 -15.05 -16.67
C TRP A 45 -4.42 -14.71 -15.36
N LYS A 46 -3.26 -14.07 -15.49
CA LYS A 46 -2.44 -13.58 -14.38
C LYS A 46 -2.25 -12.07 -14.47
N LEU A 47 -2.96 -11.35 -13.61
CA LEU A 47 -2.88 -9.90 -13.47
C LEU A 47 -1.83 -9.53 -12.41
N ASN A 48 -1.19 -8.37 -12.58
CA ASN A 48 -0.19 -7.86 -11.63
C ASN A 48 -0.85 -7.50 -10.28
N GLU A 49 -0.46 -8.19 -9.20
CA GLU A 49 -1.13 -8.06 -7.89
C GLU A 49 -1.13 -6.63 -7.32
N PHE A 50 -0.06 -5.86 -7.55
CA PHE A 50 0.05 -4.50 -7.02
C PHE A 50 -0.86 -3.49 -7.72
N LYS A 51 -1.34 -3.83 -8.91
CA LYS A 51 -2.16 -2.94 -9.71
C LYS A 51 -3.65 -3.04 -9.36
N TYR A 52 -4.02 -3.92 -8.43
CA TYR A 52 -5.34 -3.90 -7.80
C TYR A 52 -5.51 -2.77 -6.76
N TYR A 53 -4.42 -2.15 -6.29
CA TYR A 53 -4.47 -1.01 -5.37
C TYR A 53 -4.73 0.31 -6.10
N ASP A 54 -4.44 0.36 -7.41
CA ASP A 54 -4.64 1.54 -8.24
C ASP A 54 -6.14 1.79 -8.43
N ILE A 55 -6.58 3.03 -8.17
CA ILE A 55 -7.92 3.50 -8.51
C ILE A 55 -7.82 4.72 -9.44
N PRO A 56 -8.49 4.70 -10.61
CA PRO A 56 -9.24 3.58 -11.17
C PRO A 56 -8.33 2.40 -11.54
N SER A 57 -8.83 1.18 -11.38
CA SER A 57 -8.07 -0.03 -11.71
C SER A 57 -7.70 -0.04 -13.19
N PRO A 58 -6.44 -0.38 -13.55
CA PRO A 58 -6.04 -0.54 -14.94
C PRO A 58 -6.62 -1.81 -15.57
N PHE A 59 -7.26 -2.67 -14.77
CA PHE A 59 -7.83 -3.94 -15.21
C PHE A 59 -9.34 -3.82 -15.49
N PRO A 60 -9.85 -4.52 -16.51
CA PRO A 60 -11.29 -4.58 -16.77
C PRO A 60 -12.06 -5.46 -15.77
N THR A 61 -11.37 -6.12 -14.83
CA THR A 61 -11.94 -6.98 -13.78
C THR A 61 -11.06 -6.97 -12.52
N PHE A 62 -11.66 -7.24 -11.36
CA PHE A 62 -10.96 -7.50 -10.10
C PHE A 62 -10.75 -9.01 -9.83
N ALA A 63 -11.21 -9.88 -10.73
CA ALA A 63 -11.17 -11.33 -10.53
C ALA A 63 -9.74 -11.87 -10.36
N ARG A 64 -9.54 -12.64 -9.29
CA ARG A 64 -8.28 -13.33 -8.96
C ARG A 64 -8.47 -14.84 -9.09
N GLY A 65 -7.93 -15.40 -10.18
CA GLY A 65 -8.18 -16.78 -10.60
C GLY A 65 -9.25 -16.79 -11.68
N LEU A 66 -8.87 -16.51 -12.92
CA LEU A 66 -9.80 -16.39 -14.03
C LEU A 66 -9.30 -17.27 -15.17
N PHE A 67 -10.15 -18.20 -15.61
CA PHE A 67 -9.84 -19.12 -16.70
C PHE A 67 -10.94 -19.06 -17.75
N THR A 68 -10.56 -19.05 -19.02
CA THR A 68 -11.47 -18.78 -20.14
C THR A 68 -11.21 -19.71 -21.30
N THR A 69 -12.22 -19.96 -22.13
CA THR A 69 -12.08 -20.74 -23.37
C THR A 69 -12.72 -20.03 -24.55
N GLU A 70 -12.30 -20.38 -25.76
CA GLU A 70 -12.87 -19.88 -27.01
C GLU A 70 -13.99 -20.82 -27.46
N LEU A 71 -15.12 -20.24 -27.89
CA LEU A 71 -16.24 -20.96 -28.47
C LEU A 71 -16.25 -20.73 -29.98
N LEU A 72 -16.38 -21.82 -30.74
CA LEU A 72 -16.60 -21.77 -32.18
C LEU A 72 -18.05 -21.34 -32.44
N THR A 73 -18.24 -20.34 -33.31
CA THR A 73 -19.58 -19.89 -33.73
C THR A 73 -20.00 -20.59 -35.01
N GLU A 74 -21.27 -21.02 -35.09
CA GLU A 74 -21.83 -21.77 -36.24
C GLU A 74 -21.80 -20.99 -37.57
N SER A 75 -21.64 -19.66 -37.53
CA SER A 75 -21.70 -18.77 -38.69
C SER A 75 -20.33 -18.24 -39.16
N GLY A 76 -19.22 -18.66 -38.56
CA GLY A 76 -17.86 -18.25 -38.98
C GLY A 76 -17.54 -16.75 -38.81
N HIS A 77 -18.45 -15.96 -38.25
CA HIS A 77 -18.26 -14.53 -38.00
C HIS A 77 -18.04 -14.25 -36.50
N GLY A 78 -16.77 -14.23 -36.11
CA GLY A 78 -16.30 -13.79 -34.79
C GLY A 78 -16.06 -14.90 -33.78
N VAL A 79 -15.03 -14.70 -32.94
CA VAL A 79 -14.70 -15.57 -31.80
C VAL A 79 -15.54 -15.12 -30.60
N LYS A 80 -16.30 -16.03 -29.99
CA LYS A 80 -16.94 -15.79 -28.69
C LYS A 80 -16.11 -16.44 -27.60
N HIS A 81 -16.05 -15.82 -26.44
CA HIS A 81 -15.32 -16.36 -25.29
C HIS A 81 -16.28 -16.72 -24.16
N ARG A 82 -15.90 -17.74 -23.36
CA ARG A 82 -16.61 -18.14 -22.15
C ARG A 82 -15.66 -18.07 -20.95
N ILE A 83 -16.16 -17.56 -19.82
CA ILE A 83 -15.50 -17.72 -18.53
C ILE A 83 -15.77 -19.14 -18.04
N VAL A 84 -14.71 -19.92 -17.84
CA VAL A 84 -14.78 -21.31 -17.38
C VAL A 84 -14.71 -21.37 -15.86
N THR A 85 -13.75 -20.67 -15.26
CA THR A 85 -13.66 -20.52 -13.81
C THR A 85 -13.51 -19.06 -13.43
N ARG A 86 -14.14 -18.68 -12.32
CA ARG A 86 -14.12 -17.33 -11.76
C ARG A 86 -13.92 -17.37 -10.25
N GLY A 87 -12.69 -17.17 -9.80
CA GLY A 87 -12.34 -16.95 -8.39
C GLY A 87 -12.87 -15.61 -7.87
N TYR A 88 -12.68 -15.27 -6.60
CA TYR A 88 -13.18 -14.01 -6.02
C TYR A 88 -12.56 -12.76 -6.64
N ASP A 89 -13.17 -11.60 -6.42
CA ASP A 89 -12.44 -10.35 -6.61
C ASP A 89 -11.27 -10.27 -5.61
N LYS A 90 -10.17 -9.61 -5.96
CA LYS A 90 -9.08 -9.32 -5.02
C LYS A 90 -9.64 -8.51 -3.86
N PHE A 91 -9.55 -9.05 -2.65
CA PHE A 91 -9.91 -8.37 -1.40
C PHE A 91 -8.68 -8.12 -0.52
N PHE A 92 -8.83 -7.14 0.37
CA PHE A 92 -7.74 -6.53 1.13
C PHE A 92 -7.99 -6.62 2.63
N ASN A 93 -6.92 -6.49 3.41
CA ASN A 93 -6.98 -6.42 4.87
C ASN A 93 -7.65 -5.12 5.29
N ILE A 94 -8.15 -5.07 6.52
CA ILE A 94 -8.46 -3.80 7.17
C ILE A 94 -7.26 -2.85 7.05
N GLY A 95 -7.53 -1.62 6.61
CA GLY A 95 -6.54 -0.54 6.45
C GLY A 95 -5.56 -0.69 5.29
N GLU A 96 -5.62 -1.77 4.51
CA GLU A 96 -4.69 -2.02 3.39
C GLU A 96 -4.98 -1.14 2.16
N VAL A 97 -6.24 -0.73 1.98
CA VAL A 97 -6.69 0.21 0.93
C VAL A 97 -7.69 1.21 1.51
N PRO A 98 -7.90 2.39 0.89
CA PRO A 98 -8.77 3.43 1.45
C PRO A 98 -10.19 2.97 1.79
N TRP A 99 -10.75 2.02 1.01
CA TRP A 99 -12.11 1.51 1.17
C TRP A 99 -12.22 0.27 2.08
N THR A 100 -11.14 -0.13 2.76
CA THR A 100 -11.18 -1.15 3.82
C THR A 100 -10.78 -0.61 5.19
N THR A 101 -10.87 0.71 5.40
CA THR A 101 -10.83 1.30 6.74
C THR A 101 -12.15 1.00 7.47
N TRP A 102 -12.15 0.95 8.80
CA TRP A 102 -13.38 0.73 9.56
C TRP A 102 -14.46 1.75 9.22
N GLN A 103 -14.09 3.04 9.13
CA GLN A 103 -15.01 4.11 8.75
C GLN A 103 -15.61 3.90 7.36
N ALA A 104 -14.79 3.51 6.37
CA ALA A 104 -15.29 3.25 5.03
C ALA A 104 -16.22 2.03 4.97
N LEU A 105 -15.92 0.98 5.73
CA LEU A 105 -16.76 -0.22 5.80
C LEU A 105 -18.11 0.11 6.43
N GLU A 106 -18.12 0.85 7.54
CA GLU A 106 -19.34 1.30 8.20
C GLU A 106 -20.22 2.18 7.29
N ALA A 107 -19.60 3.09 6.52
CA ALA A 107 -20.32 4.00 5.64
C ALA A 107 -20.82 3.37 4.33
N HIS A 108 -20.16 2.32 3.83
CA HIS A 108 -20.34 1.84 2.45
C HIS A 108 -20.62 0.34 2.31
N THR A 109 -20.86 -0.36 3.41
CA THR A 109 -21.30 -1.76 3.41
C THR A 109 -22.53 -1.95 4.28
N ALA A 110 -23.19 -3.09 4.18
CA ALA A 110 -24.36 -3.37 5.01
C ALA A 110 -24.49 -4.87 5.31
N PRO A 111 -25.27 -5.21 6.36
CA PRO A 111 -25.50 -6.59 6.73
C PRO A 111 -26.20 -7.42 5.63
N PRO A 112 -26.12 -8.76 5.74
CA PRO A 112 -25.40 -9.49 6.78
C PRO A 112 -23.88 -9.44 6.59
N TYR A 113 -23.14 -9.41 7.71
CA TYR A 113 -21.69 -9.60 7.72
C TYR A 113 -21.40 -11.06 8.11
N THR A 114 -21.04 -11.86 7.11
CA THR A 114 -20.69 -13.27 7.35
C THR A 114 -19.18 -13.41 7.42
N LEU A 115 -18.66 -13.65 8.63
CA LEU A 115 -17.27 -13.96 8.89
C LEU A 115 -17.05 -15.45 8.62
N SER A 116 -16.35 -15.76 7.54
CA SER A 116 -15.90 -17.12 7.24
C SER A 116 -14.48 -17.34 7.73
N LEU A 117 -14.23 -18.49 8.34
CA LEU A 117 -12.90 -18.90 8.76
C LEU A 117 -11.94 -18.81 7.58
N LYS A 118 -10.82 -18.12 7.76
CA LYS A 118 -9.78 -18.07 6.73
C LYS A 118 -8.91 -19.32 6.84
N SER A 119 -9.37 -20.42 6.24
CA SER A 119 -8.56 -21.64 6.13
C SER A 119 -7.18 -21.34 5.54
N ASN A 120 -6.19 -22.08 6.03
CA ASN A 120 -4.78 -21.96 5.76
C ASN A 120 -4.33 -23.12 4.86
N GLY A 121 -4.50 -22.99 3.55
CA GLY A 121 -4.13 -24.02 2.59
C GLY A 121 -3.82 -23.42 1.22
N CYS A 122 -4.26 -24.11 0.17
CA CYS A 122 -4.17 -23.59 -1.19
C CYS A 122 -5.52 -23.60 -1.91
N ILE A 123 -5.82 -22.51 -2.61
CA ILE A 123 -7.09 -22.34 -3.30
C ILE A 123 -7.22 -23.23 -4.54
N ILE A 124 -8.37 -23.90 -4.63
CA ILE A 124 -8.80 -24.78 -5.72
C ILE A 124 -10.11 -24.24 -6.30
N PHE A 125 -10.17 -24.14 -7.62
CA PHE A 125 -11.40 -23.84 -8.35
C PHE A 125 -11.88 -25.09 -9.08
N ILE A 126 -13.16 -25.41 -8.91
CA ILE A 126 -13.83 -26.52 -9.59
C ILE A 126 -15.00 -25.94 -10.40
N ALA A 127 -15.02 -26.20 -11.70
CA ALA A 127 -16.13 -25.78 -12.56
C ALA A 127 -16.39 -26.84 -13.65
N ALA A 128 -17.46 -26.63 -14.42
CA ALA A 128 -17.77 -27.46 -15.56
C ALA A 128 -17.00 -26.99 -16.81
N LEU A 129 -16.18 -27.87 -17.37
CA LEU A 129 -15.57 -27.68 -18.69
C LEU A 129 -16.63 -27.88 -19.79
N THR A 130 -17.45 -28.92 -19.62
CA THR A 130 -18.63 -29.26 -20.43
C THR A 130 -19.73 -29.73 -19.47
N PRO A 131 -20.98 -29.97 -19.91
CA PRO A 131 -22.01 -30.52 -19.03
C PRO A 131 -21.64 -31.86 -18.37
N LYS A 132 -20.61 -32.56 -18.87
CA LYS A 132 -20.22 -33.90 -18.43
C LYS A 132 -18.80 -34.00 -17.89
N LYS A 133 -18.02 -32.92 -17.94
CA LYS A 133 -16.60 -32.93 -17.59
C LYS A 133 -16.26 -31.76 -16.70
N LEU A 134 -15.51 -32.00 -15.64
CA LEU A 134 -15.00 -30.97 -14.75
C LEU A 134 -13.71 -30.36 -15.31
N VAL A 135 -13.39 -29.19 -14.76
CA VAL A 135 -12.05 -28.64 -14.76
C VAL A 135 -11.72 -28.24 -13.33
N VAL A 136 -10.59 -28.75 -12.85
CA VAL A 136 -10.03 -28.42 -11.53
C VAL A 136 -8.75 -27.63 -11.75
N THR A 137 -8.64 -26.47 -11.10
CA THR A 137 -7.50 -25.57 -11.26
C THR A 137 -6.99 -25.10 -9.91
N SER A 138 -5.68 -24.93 -9.78
CA SER A 138 -5.11 -24.09 -8.73
C SER A 138 -5.37 -22.61 -9.05
N LYS A 139 -4.79 -21.69 -8.27
CA LYS A 139 -4.89 -20.25 -8.51
C LYS A 139 -4.60 -19.81 -9.96
N HIS A 140 -3.59 -20.42 -10.62
CA HIS A 140 -3.14 -19.99 -11.96
C HIS A 140 -2.78 -21.12 -12.91
N SER A 141 -2.91 -22.39 -12.50
CA SER A 141 -2.55 -23.56 -13.32
C SER A 141 -3.63 -24.64 -13.26
N LEU A 142 -3.65 -25.51 -14.27
CA LEU A 142 -4.45 -26.72 -14.29
C LEU A 142 -3.62 -27.88 -14.82
N GLY A 143 -3.94 -29.09 -14.35
CA GLY A 143 -3.26 -30.32 -14.73
C GLY A 143 -1.80 -30.43 -14.27
N PRO A 144 -1.07 -31.42 -14.80
CA PRO A 144 0.31 -31.71 -14.42
C PRO A 144 1.25 -30.52 -14.64
N VAL A 145 2.18 -30.33 -13.70
CA VAL A 145 3.23 -29.29 -13.80
C VAL A 145 4.60 -29.97 -13.89
N GLN A 146 5.37 -29.61 -14.91
CA GLN A 146 6.69 -30.19 -15.14
C GLN A 146 7.61 -30.02 -13.92
N GLY A 147 8.19 -31.12 -13.43
CA GLY A 147 9.10 -31.12 -12.29
C GLY A 147 8.42 -31.16 -10.91
N VAL A 148 7.10 -31.27 -10.87
CA VAL A 148 6.30 -31.46 -9.64
C VAL A 148 5.65 -32.85 -9.71
N SER A 149 5.68 -33.61 -8.62
CA SER A 149 5.09 -34.96 -8.58
C SER A 149 3.56 -34.92 -8.69
N THR A 150 2.93 -34.05 -7.90
CA THR A 150 1.49 -33.80 -7.89
C THR A 150 1.28 -32.30 -7.81
N SER A 151 0.62 -31.73 -8.80
CA SER A 151 0.25 -30.31 -8.76
C SER A 151 -0.89 -30.08 -7.76
N HIS A 152 -1.06 -28.84 -7.31
CA HIS A 152 -2.20 -28.47 -6.45
C HIS A 152 -3.55 -28.77 -7.10
N ALA A 153 -3.66 -28.60 -8.43
CA ALA A 153 -4.88 -28.90 -9.16
C ALA A 153 -5.19 -30.40 -9.14
N GLU A 154 -4.18 -31.26 -9.34
CA GLU A 154 -4.33 -32.71 -9.28
C GLU A 154 -4.65 -33.20 -7.86
N ALA A 155 -4.02 -32.63 -6.83
CA ALA A 155 -4.35 -32.95 -5.44
C ALA A 155 -5.81 -32.59 -5.11
N GLY A 156 -6.28 -31.43 -5.56
CA GLY A 156 -7.69 -31.04 -5.47
C GLY A 156 -8.61 -32.01 -6.21
N GLU A 157 -8.25 -32.40 -7.44
CA GLU A 157 -9.03 -33.36 -8.23
C GLU A 157 -9.13 -34.73 -7.57
N GLN A 158 -8.04 -35.24 -6.97
CA GLN A 158 -8.04 -36.49 -6.20
C GLN A 158 -9.03 -36.46 -5.03
N TRP A 159 -9.11 -35.34 -4.32
CA TRP A 159 -10.10 -35.15 -3.25
C TRP A 159 -11.53 -35.11 -3.77
N ILE A 160 -11.79 -34.44 -4.90
CA ILE A 160 -13.11 -34.45 -5.54
C ILE A 160 -13.54 -35.87 -5.90
N MET A 161 -12.66 -36.66 -6.51
CA MET A 161 -12.99 -38.03 -6.90
C MET A 161 -13.33 -38.90 -5.69
N ARG A 162 -12.60 -38.73 -4.57
CA ARG A 162 -12.89 -39.39 -3.30
C ARG A 162 -14.29 -39.02 -2.77
N TYR A 163 -14.62 -37.73 -2.73
CA TYR A 163 -15.93 -37.29 -2.23
C TYR A 163 -17.09 -37.77 -3.09
N LEU A 164 -16.91 -37.80 -4.41
CA LEU A 164 -17.91 -38.34 -5.34
C LEU A 164 -18.15 -39.83 -5.10
N GLU A 165 -17.09 -40.61 -4.93
CA GLU A 165 -17.19 -42.03 -4.57
C GLU A 165 -17.91 -42.23 -3.24
N GLU A 166 -17.53 -41.49 -2.19
CA GLU A 166 -18.16 -41.56 -0.86
C GLU A 166 -19.64 -41.18 -0.86
N LYS A 167 -20.04 -40.21 -1.69
CA LYS A 167 -21.44 -39.77 -1.83
C LYS A 167 -22.23 -40.58 -2.87
N GLY A 168 -21.62 -41.55 -3.53
CA GLY A 168 -22.27 -42.34 -4.59
C GLY A 168 -22.67 -41.51 -5.81
N LYS A 169 -21.92 -40.45 -6.11
CA LYS A 169 -22.14 -39.52 -7.22
C LYS A 169 -21.04 -39.64 -8.27
N THR A 170 -21.27 -39.11 -9.45
CA THR A 170 -20.30 -39.15 -10.57
C THR A 170 -19.76 -37.76 -10.91
N GLU A 171 -18.65 -37.71 -11.64
CA GLU A 171 -18.11 -36.48 -12.21
C GLU A 171 -19.15 -35.76 -13.08
N VAL A 172 -19.94 -36.53 -13.84
CA VAL A 172 -20.99 -36.01 -14.72
C VAL A 172 -22.07 -35.29 -13.92
N ASP A 173 -22.44 -35.80 -12.74
CA ASP A 173 -23.45 -35.16 -11.89
C ASP A 173 -22.96 -33.79 -11.40
N LEU A 174 -21.72 -33.72 -10.89
CA LEU A 174 -21.13 -32.46 -10.40
C LEU A 174 -20.92 -31.47 -11.55
N ALA A 175 -20.42 -31.94 -12.70
CA ALA A 175 -20.25 -31.11 -13.88
C ALA A 175 -21.59 -30.58 -14.38
N SER A 176 -22.64 -31.40 -14.41
CA SER A 176 -23.99 -30.98 -14.82
C SER A 176 -24.51 -29.90 -13.88
N ARG A 177 -24.38 -30.11 -12.56
CA ARG A 177 -24.83 -29.14 -11.54
C ARG A 177 -24.12 -27.79 -11.68
N LEU A 178 -22.80 -27.79 -11.77
CA LEU A 178 -22.01 -26.56 -11.93
C LEU A 178 -22.26 -25.88 -13.28
N TRP A 179 -22.55 -26.64 -14.32
CA TRP A 179 -22.88 -26.12 -15.64
C TRP A 179 -24.23 -25.42 -15.68
N GLU A 180 -25.27 -26.04 -15.11
CA GLU A 180 -26.64 -25.50 -15.09
C GLU A 180 -26.71 -24.17 -14.34
N GLU A 181 -26.01 -24.07 -13.21
CA GLU A 181 -25.98 -22.86 -12.38
C GLU A 181 -24.92 -21.83 -12.84
N ASN A 182 -24.09 -22.19 -13.82
CA ASN A 182 -22.92 -21.42 -14.26
C ASN A 182 -21.99 -21.04 -13.08
N TRP A 183 -21.71 -22.02 -12.21
CA TRP A 183 -20.94 -21.83 -10.99
C TRP A 183 -19.49 -22.31 -11.10
N THR A 184 -18.62 -21.61 -10.36
CA THR A 184 -17.30 -22.07 -9.94
C THR A 184 -17.35 -22.32 -8.45
N ALA A 185 -17.17 -23.58 -8.03
CA ALA A 185 -16.92 -23.91 -6.64
C ALA A 185 -15.49 -23.53 -6.26
N VAL A 186 -15.35 -22.88 -5.11
CA VAL A 186 -14.08 -22.35 -4.60
C VAL A 186 -13.82 -22.97 -3.24
N ALA A 187 -12.75 -23.75 -3.15
CA ALA A 187 -12.36 -24.44 -1.95
C ALA A 187 -10.90 -24.18 -1.59
N GLU A 188 -10.56 -24.36 -0.32
CA GLU A 188 -9.19 -24.34 0.17
C GLU A 188 -8.79 -25.78 0.46
N LEU A 189 -7.78 -26.30 -0.25
CA LEU A 189 -7.19 -27.60 0.02
C LEU A 189 -6.27 -27.48 1.24
N CYS A 190 -6.66 -28.16 2.31
CA CYS A 190 -5.95 -28.23 3.58
C CYS A 190 -5.57 -29.69 3.83
N ASP A 191 -4.33 -30.07 3.52
CA ASP A 191 -3.86 -31.45 3.60
C ASP A 191 -2.35 -31.48 3.88
N ASP A 192 -1.98 -31.63 5.15
CA ASP A 192 -0.59 -31.65 5.61
C ASP A 192 0.23 -32.80 5.00
N SER A 193 -0.43 -33.87 4.54
CA SER A 193 0.24 -34.98 3.83
C SER A 193 0.66 -34.60 2.41
N PHE A 194 -0.02 -33.60 1.81
CA PHE A 194 0.31 -33.02 0.53
C PHE A 194 1.26 -31.83 0.67
N GLU A 195 0.91 -30.83 1.48
CA GLU A 195 1.74 -29.65 1.76
C GLU A 195 1.32 -29.00 3.09
N GLU A 196 2.24 -28.92 4.06
CA GLU A 196 2.03 -28.19 5.31
C GLU A 196 2.16 -26.69 5.08
N HIS A 197 1.22 -25.93 5.66
CA HIS A 197 1.24 -24.47 5.62
C HIS A 197 1.76 -23.87 6.93
N VAL A 198 0.89 -23.21 7.70
CA VAL A 198 1.20 -22.59 9.01
C VAL A 198 0.43 -23.30 10.10
N LEU A 199 -0.84 -23.63 9.86
CA LEU A 199 -1.68 -24.36 10.81
C LEU A 199 -1.75 -25.83 10.45
N ALA A 200 -1.83 -26.68 11.47
CA ALA A 200 -2.00 -28.12 11.30
C ALA A 200 -3.46 -28.45 11.07
N TYR A 201 -3.72 -29.47 10.25
CA TYR A 201 -5.06 -30.01 10.03
C TYR A 201 -5.14 -31.44 10.56
N PRO A 202 -6.04 -31.71 11.52
CA PRO A 202 -6.29 -33.09 11.95
C PRO A 202 -6.96 -33.88 10.81
N PRO A 203 -6.87 -35.22 10.80
CA PRO A 203 -7.36 -36.06 9.70
C PRO A 203 -8.83 -35.84 9.31
N ASP A 204 -9.70 -35.49 10.26
CA ASP A 204 -11.12 -35.19 10.04
C ASP A 204 -11.37 -33.82 9.39
N ARG A 205 -10.36 -32.94 9.39
CA ARG A 205 -10.37 -31.62 8.75
C ARG A 205 -9.47 -31.57 7.52
N THR A 206 -8.85 -32.68 7.14
CA THR A 206 -8.01 -32.78 5.95
C THR A 206 -8.88 -32.95 4.70
N GLY A 207 -8.72 -32.06 3.72
CA GLY A 207 -9.47 -32.08 2.47
C GLY A 207 -9.80 -30.70 1.91
N LEU A 208 -10.86 -30.61 1.09
CA LEU A 208 -11.30 -29.36 0.47
C LEU A 208 -12.37 -28.68 1.33
N HIS A 209 -12.00 -27.55 1.94
CA HIS A 209 -12.89 -26.67 2.67
C HIS A 209 -13.62 -25.79 1.66
N LEU A 210 -14.89 -26.07 1.38
CA LEU A 210 -15.66 -25.27 0.44
C LEU A 210 -16.04 -23.95 1.11
N HIS A 211 -15.58 -22.86 0.52
CA HIS A 211 -15.84 -21.51 1.03
C HIS A 211 -16.52 -20.62 -0.01
N GLY A 212 -16.90 -21.08 -1.20
CA GLY A 212 -17.82 -20.29 -2.00
C GLY A 212 -18.23 -20.89 -3.33
N LEU A 213 -19.27 -20.30 -3.89
CA LEU A 213 -19.83 -20.60 -5.20
C LEU A 213 -19.97 -19.28 -5.94
N ASN A 214 -19.13 -19.07 -6.95
CA ASN A 214 -19.13 -17.85 -7.73
C ASN A 214 -19.81 -18.08 -9.07
N VAL A 215 -20.61 -17.12 -9.52
CA VAL A 215 -21.17 -17.16 -10.87
C VAL A 215 -20.05 -16.80 -11.86
N ALA A 216 -19.83 -17.63 -12.87
CA ALA A 216 -18.78 -17.46 -13.89
C ALA A 216 -19.15 -16.35 -14.90
N THR A 217 -19.17 -15.11 -14.42
CA THR A 217 -19.49 -13.89 -15.18
C THR A 217 -18.48 -12.77 -14.89
N LYS A 218 -18.51 -11.71 -15.70
CA LYS A 218 -17.69 -10.50 -15.55
C LYS A 218 -17.87 -9.86 -14.17
N ALA A 219 -19.12 -9.71 -13.73
CA ALA A 219 -19.43 -9.15 -12.42
C ALA A 219 -19.12 -10.16 -11.31
N PHE A 220 -18.65 -9.66 -10.15
CA PHE A 220 -18.55 -10.51 -8.98
C PHE A 220 -19.92 -10.75 -8.37
N LYS A 221 -20.36 -12.01 -8.42
CA LYS A 221 -21.54 -12.51 -7.73
C LYS A 221 -21.17 -13.84 -7.08
N THR A 222 -21.40 -13.94 -5.77
CA THR A 222 -21.13 -15.15 -4.99
C THR A 222 -22.38 -15.54 -4.22
N MET A 223 -22.59 -16.83 -4.01
CA MET A 223 -23.79 -17.32 -3.31
C MET A 223 -23.68 -17.07 -1.80
N PRO A 224 -24.82 -16.86 -1.10
CA PRO A 224 -24.88 -16.85 0.36
C PRO A 224 -24.32 -18.14 0.96
N HIS A 225 -23.80 -18.06 2.18
CA HIS A 225 -23.06 -19.15 2.78
C HIS A 225 -23.96 -20.37 3.08
N GLU A 226 -25.26 -20.17 3.29
CA GLU A 226 -26.24 -21.25 3.43
C GLU A 226 -26.31 -22.13 2.17
N THR A 227 -26.20 -21.51 0.99
CA THR A 227 -26.14 -22.24 -0.29
C THR A 227 -24.80 -22.98 -0.44
N VAL A 228 -23.72 -22.37 0.01
CA VAL A 228 -22.38 -22.98 0.00
C VAL A 228 -22.34 -24.20 0.92
N ASP A 229 -22.88 -24.10 2.14
CA ASP A 229 -22.91 -25.20 3.10
C ASP A 229 -23.82 -26.35 2.66
N ALA A 230 -24.97 -26.03 2.04
CA ALA A 230 -25.84 -27.05 1.45
C ALA A 230 -25.13 -27.79 0.31
N PHE A 231 -24.42 -27.08 -0.54
CA PHE A 231 -23.62 -27.68 -1.61
C PHE A 231 -22.45 -28.52 -1.03
N ALA A 232 -21.79 -28.03 0.02
CA ALA A 232 -20.72 -28.79 0.67
C ALA A 232 -21.23 -30.13 1.20
N GLU A 233 -22.35 -30.13 1.92
CA GLU A 233 -23.00 -31.34 2.44
C GLU A 233 -23.40 -32.31 1.32
N GLU A 234 -24.00 -31.77 0.27
CA GLU A 234 -24.51 -32.52 -0.86
C GLU A 234 -23.39 -33.25 -1.63
N TRP A 235 -22.21 -32.64 -1.74
CA TRP A 235 -21.11 -33.12 -2.58
C TRP A 235 -19.90 -33.63 -1.80
N GLY A 236 -19.95 -33.61 -0.47
CA GLY A 236 -18.91 -34.19 0.41
C GLY A 236 -17.75 -33.26 0.75
N PHE A 237 -17.85 -31.96 0.43
CA PHE A 237 -16.83 -31.00 0.86
C PHE A 237 -16.90 -30.74 2.37
N ILE A 238 -15.78 -30.28 2.93
CA ILE A 238 -15.73 -29.79 4.31
C ILE A 238 -16.37 -28.41 4.35
N LYS A 239 -17.34 -28.20 5.24
CA LYS A 239 -17.96 -26.89 5.45
C LYS A 239 -16.98 -25.92 6.08
N THR A 240 -16.89 -24.73 5.51
CA THR A 240 -16.13 -23.64 6.12
C THR A 240 -16.96 -23.01 7.23
N ARG A 241 -16.43 -22.98 8.46
CA ARG A 241 -17.13 -22.40 9.60
C ARG A 241 -17.42 -20.92 9.37
N THR A 242 -18.60 -20.48 9.80
CA THR A 242 -19.03 -19.09 9.70
C THR A 242 -19.67 -18.57 10.97
N HIS A 243 -19.56 -17.27 11.16
CA HIS A 243 -20.27 -16.50 12.16
C HIS A 243 -20.90 -15.30 11.46
N THR A 244 -22.21 -15.09 11.63
CA THR A 244 -22.93 -13.99 10.98
C THR A 244 -23.40 -12.99 12.02
N VAL A 245 -23.11 -11.72 11.78
CA VAL A 245 -23.54 -10.58 12.59
C VAL A 245 -24.22 -9.54 11.71
N HIS A 246 -24.95 -8.60 12.33
CA HIS A 246 -25.76 -7.62 11.59
C HIS A 246 -25.23 -6.19 11.68
N HIS A 247 -24.21 -5.94 12.50
CA HIS A 247 -23.53 -4.65 12.57
C HIS A 247 -22.01 -4.79 12.39
N ILE A 248 -21.38 -3.79 11.76
CA ILE A 248 -19.93 -3.78 11.53
C ILE A 248 -19.13 -3.71 12.84
N ASP A 249 -19.69 -3.08 13.87
CA ASP A 249 -19.09 -3.04 15.20
C ASP A 249 -18.96 -4.43 15.81
N GLU A 250 -19.98 -5.29 15.64
CA GLU A 250 -19.93 -6.69 16.08
C GLU A 250 -18.83 -7.47 15.35
N VAL A 251 -18.56 -7.17 14.07
CA VAL A 251 -17.44 -7.77 13.33
C VAL A 251 -16.11 -7.40 14.00
N ARG A 252 -15.95 -6.13 14.35
CA ARG A 252 -14.74 -5.62 15.01
C ARG A 252 -14.58 -6.25 16.39
N GLU A 253 -15.62 -6.22 17.23
CA GLU A 253 -15.60 -6.79 18.56
C GLU A 253 -15.28 -8.29 18.54
N PHE A 254 -15.97 -9.06 17.70
CA PHE A 254 -15.75 -10.49 17.57
C PHE A 254 -14.32 -10.80 17.12
N THR A 255 -13.83 -10.12 16.08
CA THR A 255 -12.47 -10.40 15.56
C THR A 255 -11.38 -9.94 16.52
N SER A 256 -11.56 -8.83 17.24
CA SER A 256 -10.66 -8.41 18.32
C SER A 256 -10.61 -9.43 19.46
N HIS A 257 -11.76 -9.93 19.90
CA HIS A 257 -11.82 -10.96 20.93
C HIS A 257 -11.10 -12.25 20.51
N VAL A 258 -11.35 -12.75 19.30
CA VAL A 258 -10.65 -13.95 18.79
C VAL A 258 -9.15 -13.69 18.63
N ALA A 259 -8.72 -12.49 18.24
CA ALA A 259 -7.30 -12.14 18.15
C ALA A 259 -6.60 -12.21 19.52
N GLU A 260 -7.26 -11.77 20.59
CA GLU A 260 -6.74 -11.82 21.96
C GLU A 260 -6.63 -13.26 22.49
N VAL A 261 -7.65 -14.07 22.21
CA VAL A 261 -7.70 -15.48 22.63
C VAL A 261 -6.76 -16.35 21.79
N GLY A 262 -6.59 -16.02 20.51
CA GLY A 262 -5.73 -16.74 19.54
C GLY A 262 -6.39 -17.98 18.92
N GLU A 263 -7.59 -18.35 19.36
CA GLU A 263 -8.38 -19.48 18.88
C GLU A 263 -9.87 -19.14 18.79
N TRP A 264 -10.59 -19.87 17.94
CA TRP A 264 -12.04 -19.81 17.84
C TRP A 264 -12.59 -21.23 17.90
N GLU A 265 -13.46 -21.50 18.89
CA GLU A 265 -14.02 -22.84 19.15
C GLU A 265 -12.95 -23.94 19.32
N GLY A 266 -11.85 -23.61 19.99
CA GLY A 266 -10.74 -24.52 20.28
C GLY A 266 -9.81 -24.80 19.08
N GLU A 267 -9.93 -24.05 17.99
CA GLU A 267 -9.00 -24.13 16.85
C GLU A 267 -8.25 -22.82 16.66
N ALA A 268 -6.95 -22.91 16.40
CA ALA A 268 -6.13 -21.75 16.03
C ALA A 268 -6.61 -21.17 14.69
N VAL A 269 -6.78 -19.85 14.61
CA VAL A 269 -7.31 -19.14 13.44
C VAL A 269 -6.35 -18.05 12.93
N GLU A 270 -5.95 -18.07 11.66
CA GLU A 270 -5.13 -16.99 11.04
C GLU A 270 -5.92 -15.67 10.88
N GLY A 271 -7.25 -15.76 10.89
CA GLY A 271 -8.17 -14.65 10.76
C GLY A 271 -9.46 -15.04 10.05
N PHE A 272 -10.20 -14.03 9.60
CA PHE A 272 -11.51 -14.18 8.96
C PHE A 272 -11.55 -13.47 7.61
N VAL A 273 -12.31 -14.04 6.69
CA VAL A 273 -12.79 -13.34 5.49
C VAL A 273 -14.23 -12.95 5.75
N VAL A 274 -14.48 -11.64 5.81
CA VAL A 274 -15.81 -11.08 6.05
C VAL A 274 -16.48 -10.79 4.72
N ARG A 275 -17.70 -11.28 4.56
CA ARG A 275 -18.53 -11.15 3.37
C ARG A 275 -19.69 -10.22 3.65
N THR A 276 -19.91 -9.29 2.74
CA THR A 276 -20.97 -8.29 2.79
C THR A 276 -21.27 -7.83 1.35
N HIS A 277 -22.03 -6.76 1.20
CA HIS A 277 -22.25 -6.08 -0.06
C HIS A 277 -22.06 -4.57 0.07
N VAL A 278 -21.72 -3.93 -1.05
CA VAL A 278 -21.56 -2.48 -1.10
C VAL A 278 -22.93 -1.79 -1.15
N THR A 279 -23.15 -0.79 -0.30
CA THR A 279 -24.38 0.03 -0.25
C THR A 279 -24.27 1.30 -1.05
N GLU A 280 -25.39 2.01 -1.24
CA GLU A 280 -25.31 3.35 -1.80
C GLU A 280 -24.69 4.39 -0.86
N PRO A 281 -23.79 5.26 -1.35
CA PRO A 281 -23.38 5.39 -2.76
C PRO A 281 -22.01 4.78 -3.10
N PRO A 282 -21.89 4.04 -4.23
CA PRO A 282 -20.57 3.68 -4.78
C PRO A 282 -20.31 4.36 -6.12
N THR A 283 -19.04 4.65 -6.36
CA THR A 283 -18.53 5.22 -7.61
C THR A 283 -18.41 4.17 -8.70
N GLU A 284 -19.02 4.43 -9.86
CA GLU A 284 -18.78 3.72 -11.10
C GLU A 284 -17.29 3.71 -11.45
N GLY A 285 -16.64 2.56 -11.30
CA GLY A 285 -15.23 2.36 -11.62
C GLY A 285 -14.97 1.08 -12.38
N ARG A 286 -15.85 0.68 -13.31
CA ARG A 286 -15.59 -0.49 -14.19
C ARG A 286 -15.50 -0.10 -15.66
N GLY A 287 -14.27 0.10 -16.11
CA GLY A 287 -13.89 -0.01 -17.51
C GLY A 287 -13.66 1.31 -18.25
N GLY A 288 -12.44 1.48 -18.75
CA GLY A 288 -12.14 2.18 -20.01
C GLY A 288 -12.73 3.58 -20.22
N ALA A 289 -11.94 4.60 -19.86
CA ALA A 289 -11.89 5.91 -20.52
C ALA A 289 -13.23 6.55 -20.92
N LYS A 290 -13.84 7.35 -20.01
CA LYS A 290 -14.63 8.54 -20.39
C LYS A 290 -14.97 9.53 -19.28
N SER A 291 -14.85 9.19 -18.00
CA SER A 291 -15.05 10.14 -16.89
C SER A 291 -13.77 10.31 -16.08
N GLY A 292 -13.04 11.41 -16.30
CA GLY A 292 -11.84 11.78 -15.54
C GLY A 292 -12.10 12.18 -14.07
N LYS A 293 -13.05 11.55 -13.39
CA LYS A 293 -13.35 11.80 -11.97
C LYS A 293 -12.53 10.84 -11.10
N SER A 294 -11.73 11.40 -10.20
CA SER A 294 -11.10 10.66 -9.10
C SER A 294 -12.17 10.13 -8.14
N VAL A 295 -12.01 8.90 -7.66
CA VAL A 295 -12.84 8.31 -6.60
C VAL A 295 -12.63 9.13 -5.31
N GLU A 296 -13.71 9.45 -4.60
CA GLU A 296 -13.64 10.20 -3.34
C GLU A 296 -12.99 9.35 -2.23
N LYS A 297 -12.40 10.00 -1.23
CA LYS A 297 -11.60 9.36 -0.18
C LYS A 297 -12.50 8.40 0.63
N GLY A 298 -12.25 7.09 0.54
CA GLY A 298 -13.01 6.06 1.27
C GLY A 298 -14.01 5.26 0.45
N GLN A 299 -14.38 5.71 -0.75
CA GLN A 299 -15.33 5.00 -1.61
C GLN A 299 -14.72 3.76 -2.26
N SER A 300 -15.49 2.67 -2.30
CA SER A 300 -15.07 1.43 -2.94
C SER A 300 -15.19 1.50 -4.47
N PRO A 301 -14.32 0.80 -5.24
CA PRO A 301 -14.42 0.73 -6.71
C PRO A 301 -15.52 -0.22 -7.22
N TYR A 302 -16.37 -0.74 -6.33
CA TYR A 302 -17.41 -1.71 -6.64
C TYR A 302 -18.76 -1.01 -6.81
N ALA A 303 -19.61 -1.50 -7.72
CA ALA A 303 -20.96 -0.97 -7.90
C ALA A 303 -21.88 -1.35 -6.72
N PRO A 304 -22.95 -0.58 -6.45
CA PRO A 304 -23.87 -0.91 -5.36
C PRO A 304 -24.53 -2.27 -5.58
N GLY A 305 -24.75 -2.98 -4.48
CA GLY A 305 -25.21 -4.37 -4.48
C GLY A 305 -24.14 -5.39 -4.90
N SER A 306 -22.91 -4.98 -5.24
CA SER A 306 -21.83 -5.94 -5.51
C SER A 306 -21.48 -6.70 -4.24
N SER A 307 -21.25 -8.01 -4.37
CA SER A 307 -20.59 -8.80 -3.32
C SER A 307 -19.23 -8.17 -2.99
N PHE A 308 -18.94 -7.99 -1.70
CA PHE A 308 -17.74 -7.32 -1.23
C PHE A 308 -17.13 -8.06 -0.05
N PHE A 309 -15.85 -8.37 -0.17
CA PHE A 309 -15.09 -9.10 0.84
C PHE A 309 -13.98 -8.21 1.38
N PHE A 310 -13.69 -8.35 2.66
CA PHE A 310 -12.45 -7.88 3.29
C PHE A 310 -11.94 -8.95 4.25
N LYS A 311 -10.67 -8.85 4.65
CA LYS A 311 -10.06 -9.82 5.58
C LYS A 311 -9.63 -9.11 6.86
N VAL A 312 -9.81 -9.78 7.99
CA VAL A 312 -9.23 -9.41 9.28
C VAL A 312 -8.25 -10.51 9.63
N LYS A 313 -6.96 -10.18 9.71
CA LYS A 313 -5.88 -11.14 9.98
C LYS A 313 -5.29 -10.92 11.35
N PHE A 314 -4.88 -11.99 11.99
CA PHE A 314 -4.15 -11.94 13.25
C PHE A 314 -2.67 -12.10 12.95
N ASP A 315 -1.88 -11.11 13.38
CA ASP A 315 -0.45 -11.12 13.11
C ASP A 315 0.27 -12.13 14.01
N GLU A 316 -0.09 -12.23 15.28
CA GLU A 316 0.53 -13.16 16.23
C GLU A 316 -0.36 -14.36 16.55
N PRO A 317 0.22 -15.56 16.77
CA PRO A 317 1.63 -15.95 16.59
C PRO A 317 1.99 -16.32 15.13
N TYR A 318 1.10 -16.07 14.16
CA TYR A 318 1.20 -16.54 12.78
C TYR A 318 2.41 -16.00 12.02
N MET A 319 2.68 -14.71 12.15
CA MET A 319 3.84 -14.05 11.55
C MET A 319 5.13 -14.65 12.12
N MET A 320 5.17 -14.96 13.41
CA MET A 320 6.32 -15.63 14.03
C MET A 320 6.56 -17.01 13.41
N TYR A 321 5.51 -17.84 13.28
CA TYR A 321 5.63 -19.18 12.70
C TYR A 321 6.02 -19.15 11.23
N ARG A 322 5.53 -18.13 10.50
CA ARG A 322 5.96 -17.89 9.12
C ARG A 322 7.44 -17.53 9.07
N ASP A 323 7.91 -16.64 9.94
CA ASP A 323 9.33 -16.29 10.01
C ASP A 323 10.19 -17.51 10.32
N TRP A 324 9.80 -18.32 11.30
CA TRP A 324 10.48 -19.58 11.65
C TRP A 324 10.58 -20.55 10.48
N ARG A 325 9.51 -20.70 9.69
CA ARG A 325 9.54 -21.50 8.47
C ARG A 325 10.54 -20.95 7.46
N GLU A 326 10.50 -19.65 7.20
CA GLU A 326 11.35 -19.03 6.19
C GLU A 326 12.82 -19.02 6.60
N VAL A 327 13.16 -18.71 7.85
CA VAL A 327 14.55 -18.77 8.33
C VAL A 327 15.08 -20.20 8.25
N THR A 328 14.31 -21.20 8.64
CA THR A 328 14.72 -22.62 8.54
C THR A 328 14.94 -23.03 7.09
N LYS A 329 14.06 -22.62 6.15
CA LYS A 329 14.28 -22.83 4.71
C LYS A 329 15.58 -22.18 4.22
N THR A 330 15.89 -20.96 4.66
CA THR A 330 17.15 -20.28 4.31
C THR A 330 18.36 -21.03 4.87
N LEU A 331 18.33 -21.46 6.14
CA LEU A 331 19.40 -22.25 6.77
C LEU A 331 19.64 -23.60 6.05
N LEU A 332 18.57 -24.23 5.54
CA LEU A 332 18.65 -25.51 4.84
C LEU A 332 19.09 -25.41 3.38
N THR A 333 18.87 -24.26 2.72
CA THR A 333 19.20 -24.07 1.31
C THR A 333 20.54 -23.36 1.09
N THR A 334 21.05 -22.66 2.09
CA THR A 334 22.33 -21.96 2.00
C THR A 334 23.50 -22.94 1.89
N LYS A 335 24.37 -22.70 0.91
CA LYS A 335 25.64 -23.43 0.74
C LYS A 335 26.69 -22.81 1.66
N GLY A 336 27.18 -23.58 2.63
CA GLY A 336 28.23 -23.12 3.56
C GLY A 336 27.86 -23.35 5.04
N PRO A 337 28.53 -22.66 5.97
CA PRO A 337 28.26 -22.80 7.40
C PRO A 337 26.85 -22.29 7.75
N VAL A 338 26.11 -23.08 8.54
CA VAL A 338 24.78 -22.74 9.05
C VAL A 338 24.94 -21.94 10.33
N ILE A 339 24.85 -20.61 10.22
CA ILE A 339 25.06 -19.63 11.31
C ILE A 339 24.00 -18.52 11.24
N PRO A 340 23.62 -17.87 12.37
CA PRO A 340 22.52 -16.90 12.39
C PRO A 340 22.70 -15.73 11.42
N SER A 341 23.94 -15.30 11.20
CA SER A 341 24.26 -14.08 10.46
C SER A 341 23.98 -14.14 8.94
N ILE A 342 23.63 -15.30 8.38
CA ILE A 342 23.10 -15.40 6.99
C ILE A 342 21.64 -14.95 6.89
N LEU A 343 20.93 -14.89 8.01
CA LEU A 343 19.50 -14.63 8.04
C LEU A 343 19.19 -13.13 7.92
N PRO A 344 18.04 -12.75 7.33
CA PRO A 344 17.64 -11.35 7.22
C PRO A 344 17.38 -10.72 8.60
N LYS A 345 17.89 -9.49 8.83
CA LYS A 345 17.85 -8.80 10.12
C LYS A 345 16.43 -8.58 10.66
N GLY A 346 15.47 -8.21 9.82
CA GLY A 346 14.09 -7.93 10.19
C GLY A 346 13.36 -9.16 10.76
N LYS A 347 13.66 -10.36 10.25
CA LYS A 347 13.15 -11.63 10.80
C LYS A 347 13.78 -11.99 12.14
N MET A 348 14.95 -11.45 12.46
CA MET A 348 15.69 -11.70 13.70
C MET A 348 15.38 -10.66 14.80
N LYS A 349 14.42 -9.74 14.59
CA LYS A 349 14.04 -8.71 15.58
C LYS A 349 13.51 -9.31 16.89
N ARG A 350 12.73 -10.41 16.82
CA ARG A 350 12.07 -11.04 17.97
C ARG A 350 13.03 -11.91 18.77
N LYS A 351 12.97 -11.82 20.11
CA LYS A 351 13.81 -12.62 21.01
C LYS A 351 13.54 -14.12 20.83
N GLU A 352 12.27 -14.49 20.72
CA GLU A 352 11.81 -15.86 20.48
C GLU A 352 12.38 -16.40 19.17
N THR A 353 12.44 -15.58 18.12
CA THR A 353 13.04 -16.00 16.84
C THR A 353 14.55 -16.20 16.96
N LYS A 354 15.27 -15.38 17.73
CA LYS A 354 16.71 -15.61 17.98
C LYS A 354 16.95 -16.95 18.68
N ILE A 355 16.18 -17.23 19.74
CA ILE A 355 16.24 -18.50 20.49
C ILE A 355 15.88 -19.69 19.57
N TYR A 356 14.83 -19.54 18.74
CA TYR A 356 14.45 -20.54 17.75
C TYR A 356 15.56 -20.82 16.75
N VAL A 357 16.21 -19.78 16.24
CA VAL A 357 17.30 -19.92 15.28
C VAL A 357 18.49 -20.64 15.89
N ASP A 358 18.89 -20.29 17.10
CA ASP A 358 19.98 -20.97 17.80
C ASP A 358 19.66 -22.46 18.02
N TRP A 359 18.43 -22.74 18.46
CA TRP A 359 17.93 -24.09 18.63
C TRP A 359 17.95 -24.87 17.30
N VAL A 360 17.36 -24.33 16.23
CA VAL A 360 17.22 -25.05 14.95
C VAL A 360 18.57 -25.24 14.27
N ILE A 361 19.51 -24.32 14.44
CA ILE A 361 20.90 -24.51 13.98
C ILE A 361 21.54 -25.71 14.71
N GLY A 362 21.31 -25.83 16.03
CA GLY A 362 21.71 -27.00 16.81
C GLY A 362 21.10 -28.29 16.27
N GLU A 363 19.79 -28.29 16.00
CA GLU A 363 19.07 -29.43 15.43
C GLU A 363 19.62 -29.83 14.05
N ILE A 364 19.85 -28.86 13.16
CA ILE A 364 20.40 -29.07 11.81
C ILE A 364 21.80 -29.69 11.88
N LYS A 365 22.64 -29.23 12.82
CA LYS A 365 23.99 -29.77 13.04
C LYS A 365 23.94 -31.18 13.63
N ARG A 366 22.99 -31.47 14.53
CA ARG A 366 22.84 -32.78 15.16
C ARG A 366 22.38 -33.84 14.17
N ASP A 367 21.32 -33.56 13.43
CA ASP A 367 20.79 -34.44 12.39
C ASP A 367 20.07 -33.61 11.33
N ARG A 368 20.69 -33.43 10.16
CA ARG A 368 20.09 -32.69 9.05
C ARG A 368 18.95 -33.45 8.38
N LYS A 369 18.94 -34.80 8.45
CA LYS A 369 17.95 -35.64 7.75
C LYS A 369 16.55 -35.52 8.33
N GLN A 370 16.43 -35.11 9.60
CA GLN A 370 15.12 -34.82 10.21
C GLN A 370 14.35 -33.68 9.50
N PHE A 371 15.03 -32.91 8.63
CA PHE A 371 14.46 -31.85 7.80
C PHE A 371 14.28 -32.25 6.33
N ASP A 372 14.42 -33.53 6.00
CA ASP A 372 14.16 -34.02 4.65
C ASP A 372 12.70 -33.73 4.26
N GLY A 373 12.50 -33.02 3.15
CA GLY A 373 11.18 -32.57 2.71
C GLY A 373 10.75 -31.19 3.24
N TYR A 374 11.49 -30.56 4.16
CA TYR A 374 11.15 -29.22 4.68
C TYR A 374 11.03 -28.15 3.61
N THR A 375 11.91 -28.17 2.61
CA THR A 375 11.86 -27.25 1.46
C THR A 375 10.69 -27.52 0.52
N LYS A 376 10.06 -28.70 0.64
CA LYS A 376 8.86 -29.12 -0.10
C LYS A 376 7.58 -28.99 0.72
N GLY A 377 7.64 -28.40 1.92
CA GLY A 377 6.45 -28.19 2.75
C GLY A 377 6.13 -29.34 3.71
N HIS A 378 7.10 -30.13 4.17
CA HIS A 378 6.86 -31.19 5.15
C HIS A 378 7.75 -31.06 6.39
N GLY A 379 7.22 -31.37 7.57
CA GLY A 379 7.95 -31.30 8.84
C GLY A 379 8.14 -29.88 9.38
N ILE A 380 7.44 -28.88 8.81
CA ILE A 380 7.44 -27.48 9.27
C ILE A 380 6.78 -27.40 10.64
N ILE A 381 5.56 -27.92 10.73
CA ILE A 381 4.74 -27.92 11.95
C ILE A 381 5.43 -28.78 13.00
N ALA A 382 5.87 -29.99 12.63
CA ALA A 382 6.57 -30.88 13.55
C ALA A 382 7.84 -30.22 14.15
N THR A 383 8.61 -29.50 13.33
CA THR A 383 9.80 -28.75 13.80
C THR A 383 9.40 -27.64 14.77
N ARG A 384 8.35 -26.87 14.47
CA ARG A 384 7.81 -25.84 15.37
C ARG A 384 7.40 -26.45 16.70
N GLU A 385 6.61 -27.52 16.70
CA GLU A 385 6.11 -28.14 17.93
C GLU A 385 7.26 -28.72 18.78
N ARG A 386 8.30 -29.28 18.14
CA ARG A 386 9.52 -29.68 18.85
C ARG A 386 10.19 -28.50 19.55
N PHE A 387 10.31 -27.36 18.86
CA PHE A 387 10.85 -26.15 19.48
C PHE A 387 9.97 -25.65 20.62
N LEU A 388 8.65 -25.52 20.42
CA LEU A 388 7.73 -25.01 21.43
C LEU A 388 7.73 -25.89 22.68
N LYS A 389 7.78 -27.21 22.51
CA LYS A 389 7.93 -28.15 23.63
C LYS A 389 9.26 -27.94 24.36
N TRP A 390 10.37 -27.94 23.63
CA TRP A 390 11.70 -27.69 24.20
C TRP A 390 11.74 -26.34 24.94
N PHE A 391 11.20 -25.29 24.34
CA PHE A 391 11.16 -23.94 24.90
C PHE A 391 10.40 -23.89 26.22
N ARG A 392 9.24 -24.55 26.33
CA ARG A 392 8.49 -24.67 27.59
C ARG A 392 9.30 -25.40 28.66
N GLU A 393 9.90 -26.54 28.32
CA GLU A 393 10.72 -27.34 29.25
C GLU A 393 11.94 -26.55 29.77
N GLN A 394 12.60 -25.75 28.91
CA GLN A 394 13.73 -24.91 29.31
C GLN A 394 13.28 -23.72 30.17
N LYS A 395 12.10 -23.16 29.88
CA LYS A 395 11.50 -22.08 30.68
C LYS A 395 11.17 -22.56 32.09
N GLU A 396 10.57 -23.74 32.22
CA GLU A 396 10.24 -24.36 33.52
C GLU A 396 11.49 -24.67 34.36
N LYS A 397 12.60 -25.00 33.70
CA LYS A 397 13.89 -25.25 34.37
C LYS A 397 14.65 -23.97 34.76
N GLY A 398 14.18 -22.79 34.33
CA GLY A 398 14.90 -21.52 34.51
C GLY A 398 16.21 -21.43 33.72
N GLU A 399 16.39 -22.27 32.70
CA GLU A 399 17.61 -22.36 31.88
C GLU A 399 17.61 -21.34 30.72
N LEU A 400 16.46 -20.74 30.42
CA LEU A 400 16.35 -19.63 29.48
C LEU A 400 16.74 -18.32 30.18
N LYS A 401 17.89 -17.76 29.81
CA LYS A 401 18.23 -16.38 30.16
C LYS A 401 17.31 -15.43 29.39
N GLU A 402 16.42 -14.72 30.08
CA GLU A 402 15.55 -13.68 29.48
C GLU A 402 16.35 -12.44 29.01
N GLU A 403 17.59 -12.33 29.47
CA GLU A 403 18.60 -11.37 29.03
C GLU A 403 19.46 -11.99 27.92
N LEU A 404 18.96 -11.94 26.68
CA LEU A 404 19.87 -11.76 25.55
C LEU A 404 20.40 -10.34 25.69
N GLU A 405 21.61 -10.19 26.26
CA GLU A 405 22.36 -8.94 26.20
C GLU A 405 22.25 -8.43 24.76
N GLU A 406 21.88 -7.16 24.58
CA GLU A 406 22.08 -6.50 23.29
C GLU A 406 23.54 -6.76 22.94
N GLU A 407 23.79 -7.56 21.89
CA GLU A 407 25.15 -7.74 21.40
C GLU A 407 25.64 -6.34 21.02
N THR A 408 26.37 -5.72 21.94
CA THR A 408 27.15 -4.54 21.67
C THR A 408 27.95 -4.86 20.41
N PRO A 409 27.87 -4.04 19.36
CA PRO A 409 28.65 -4.26 18.15
C PRO A 409 30.07 -4.55 18.58
N THR A 410 30.54 -5.77 18.31
CA THR A 410 31.87 -6.20 18.76
C THR A 410 32.85 -5.10 18.45
N ALA A 411 33.54 -4.60 19.47
CA ALA A 411 34.51 -3.51 19.36
C ALA A 411 35.62 -3.96 18.38
N GLY A 412 35.39 -3.71 17.09
CA GLY A 412 36.24 -4.17 16.02
C GLY A 412 37.57 -3.44 16.10
N LYS A 413 38.66 -4.23 16.11
CA LYS A 413 40.08 -3.84 16.10
C LYS A 413 40.34 -2.35 15.85
N LYS A 414 40.98 -1.71 16.83
CA LYS A 414 41.46 -0.33 16.78
C LYS A 414 42.39 -0.15 15.56
N GLY A 415 41.98 0.69 14.61
CA GLY A 415 42.73 1.07 13.40
C GLY A 415 42.27 0.37 12.12
N GLY A 416 42.07 1.15 11.05
CA GLY A 416 41.75 0.64 9.71
C GLY A 416 40.80 1.57 8.94
N LYS A 417 40.66 1.36 7.63
CA LYS A 417 39.75 2.13 6.77
C LYS A 417 38.31 1.64 6.91
N VAL A 418 37.33 2.51 6.69
CA VAL A 418 35.89 2.21 6.80
C VAL A 418 35.14 2.77 5.60
N ILE A 419 34.23 1.95 5.06
CA ILE A 419 33.22 2.34 4.10
C ILE A 419 31.87 2.33 4.82
N ILE A 420 31.22 3.48 4.89
CA ILE A 420 29.82 3.59 5.32
C ILE A 420 28.92 3.38 4.10
N VAL A 421 28.01 2.41 4.18
CA VAL A 421 27.11 1.99 3.10
C VAL A 421 25.65 2.22 3.50
N PRO A 422 24.97 3.25 2.94
CA PRO A 422 23.52 3.39 3.11
C PRO A 422 22.80 2.22 2.45
N ILE A 423 21.86 1.59 3.16
CA ILE A 423 20.91 0.61 2.63
C ILE A 423 19.55 1.27 2.72
N ALA A 424 19.10 1.80 1.58
CA ALA A 424 17.99 2.74 1.49
C ALA A 424 17.36 2.73 0.10
N ILE A 425 16.22 3.41 -0.03
CA ILE A 425 15.58 3.72 -1.30
C ILE A 425 15.55 5.25 -1.51
N PRO A 426 15.21 5.75 -2.72
CA PRO A 426 15.03 7.19 -2.94
C PRO A 426 14.02 7.76 -1.95
N GLY A 427 14.31 8.93 -1.37
CA GLY A 427 13.44 9.61 -0.40
C GLY A 427 13.67 9.25 1.07
N CYS A 428 14.51 8.25 1.39
CA CYS A 428 14.82 7.90 2.79
C CYS A 428 15.68 8.91 3.55
N GLY A 429 16.31 9.87 2.87
CA GLY A 429 17.19 10.86 3.53
C GLY A 429 18.69 10.53 3.52
N LYS A 430 19.11 9.40 2.92
CA LYS A 430 20.52 8.92 2.84
C LYS A 430 21.57 10.02 2.58
N THR A 431 21.31 10.89 1.62
CA THR A 431 22.25 11.91 1.18
C THR A 431 22.33 13.07 2.14
N SER A 432 21.19 13.43 2.75
CA SER A 432 21.15 14.46 3.80
C SER A 432 21.97 14.03 5.00
N VAL A 433 21.76 12.79 5.47
CA VAL A 433 22.54 12.20 6.56
C VAL A 433 24.03 12.13 6.18
N GLY A 434 24.35 11.70 4.96
CA GLY A 434 25.74 11.65 4.48
C GLY A 434 26.45 13.01 4.53
N ILE A 435 25.79 14.08 4.08
CA ILE A 435 26.34 15.45 4.12
C ILE A 435 26.55 15.91 5.57
N ALA A 436 25.57 15.71 6.45
CA ALA A 436 25.69 16.06 7.86
C ALA A 436 26.88 15.34 8.52
N LEU A 437 27.03 14.04 8.29
CA LEU A 437 28.15 13.25 8.83
C LEU A 437 29.51 13.73 8.28
N THR A 438 29.59 14.09 7.00
CA THR A 438 30.80 14.68 6.42
C THR A 438 31.15 16.01 7.07
N HIS A 439 30.17 16.86 7.38
CA HIS A 439 30.42 18.12 8.08
C HIS A 439 30.90 17.89 9.52
N LEU A 440 30.25 16.98 10.25
CA LEU A 440 30.55 16.67 11.65
C LEU A 440 31.93 16.05 11.85
N PHE A 441 32.35 15.16 10.94
CA PHE A 441 33.50 14.28 11.15
C PHE A 441 34.55 14.31 10.03
N GLY A 442 34.35 15.09 8.96
CA GLY A 442 35.31 15.20 7.86
C GLY A 442 35.42 13.95 6.98
N PHE A 443 34.40 13.10 6.95
CA PHE A 443 34.40 11.87 6.14
C PHE A 443 34.49 12.17 4.65
N GLY A 444 35.19 11.32 3.91
CA GLY A 444 35.08 11.33 2.44
C GLY A 444 33.66 10.94 2.02
N HIS A 445 33.11 11.57 1.00
CA HIS A 445 31.74 11.30 0.54
C HIS A 445 31.67 11.29 -0.97
N THR A 446 31.10 10.22 -1.55
CA THR A 446 30.83 10.14 -2.97
C THR A 446 29.41 9.66 -3.21
N GLN A 447 28.74 10.29 -4.17
CA GLN A 447 27.34 10.02 -4.53
C GLN A 447 27.27 9.35 -5.89
N SER A 448 26.53 8.24 -5.98
CA SER A 448 26.35 7.53 -7.26
C SER A 448 25.62 8.39 -8.28
N ASP A 449 24.72 9.25 -7.81
CA ASP A 449 23.90 10.13 -8.65
C ASP A 449 24.72 11.19 -9.41
N ASN A 450 25.93 11.52 -8.94
CA ASN A 450 26.83 12.48 -9.59
C ASN A 450 27.70 11.88 -10.71
N ILE A 451 27.64 10.56 -10.95
CA ILE A 451 28.54 9.87 -11.88
C ILE A 451 27.94 9.83 -13.28
N LYS A 452 28.58 10.54 -14.22
CA LYS A 452 28.16 10.66 -15.62
C LYS A 452 28.82 9.64 -16.58
N ALA A 453 29.55 8.67 -16.05
CA ALA A 453 30.29 7.71 -16.86
C ALA A 453 29.36 6.67 -17.53
N LYS A 454 29.70 6.24 -18.77
CA LYS A 454 28.98 5.19 -19.52
C LYS A 454 28.82 3.87 -18.75
N LYS A 455 29.72 3.60 -17.78
CA LYS A 455 29.63 2.51 -16.80
C LYS A 455 29.66 3.12 -15.39
N ALA A 456 28.51 3.55 -14.89
CA ALA A 456 28.41 4.29 -13.62
C ALA A 456 28.82 3.45 -12.40
N ALA A 457 28.43 2.18 -12.32
CA ALA A 457 28.72 1.33 -11.16
C ALA A 457 30.24 1.08 -10.94
N PRO A 458 31.05 0.67 -11.94
CA PRO A 458 32.50 0.56 -11.76
C PRO A 458 33.18 1.89 -11.42
N ALA A 459 32.71 3.00 -11.99
CA ALA A 459 33.24 4.33 -11.69
C ALA A 459 32.96 4.73 -10.22
N PHE A 460 31.78 4.38 -9.70
CA PHE A 460 31.42 4.61 -8.29
C PHE A 460 32.34 3.86 -7.33
N LEU A 461 32.54 2.56 -7.55
CA LEU A 461 33.44 1.75 -6.73
C LEU A 461 34.88 2.28 -6.77
N LYS A 462 35.35 2.71 -7.95
CA LYS A 462 36.66 3.36 -8.09
C LYS A 462 36.76 4.67 -7.31
N ASN A 463 35.70 5.50 -7.31
CA ASN A 463 35.67 6.74 -6.53
C ASN A 463 35.75 6.45 -5.02
N VAL A 464 35.01 5.45 -4.53
CA VAL A 464 35.09 5.00 -3.13
C VAL A 464 36.53 4.59 -2.79
N GLY A 465 37.15 3.75 -3.61
CA GLY A 465 38.54 3.33 -3.41
C GLY A 465 39.55 4.48 -3.42
N ASN A 466 39.39 5.46 -4.31
CA ASN A 466 40.25 6.64 -4.37
C ASN A 466 40.08 7.56 -3.15
N LEU A 467 38.84 7.75 -2.67
CA LEU A 467 38.59 8.55 -1.46
C LEU A 467 39.16 7.88 -0.23
N LEU A 468 39.10 6.55 -0.15
CA LEU A 468 39.70 5.79 0.94
C LEU A 468 41.22 5.96 1.01
N VAL A 469 41.91 6.35 -0.07
CA VAL A 469 43.34 6.71 0.00
C VAL A 469 43.57 7.98 0.81
N LYS A 470 42.61 8.91 0.80
CA LYS A 470 42.71 10.25 1.41
C LYS A 470 42.00 10.35 2.75
N HIS A 471 40.97 9.55 2.97
CA HIS A 471 40.14 9.56 4.17
C HIS A 471 40.10 8.16 4.79
N ASP A 472 40.12 8.09 6.11
CA ASP A 472 39.96 6.83 6.82
C ASP A 472 38.53 6.30 6.78
N ILE A 473 37.54 7.19 6.69
CA ILE A 473 36.12 6.85 6.59
C ILE A 473 35.53 7.49 5.33
N VAL A 474 34.85 6.68 4.52
CA VAL A 474 34.20 7.12 3.28
C VAL A 474 32.74 6.67 3.23
N ILE A 475 31.83 7.59 2.95
CA ILE A 475 30.41 7.33 2.70
C ILE A 475 30.22 7.01 1.21
N ALA A 476 29.80 5.77 0.93
CA ALA A 476 29.42 5.29 -0.39
C ALA A 476 27.92 5.55 -0.63
N ASP A 477 27.55 6.80 -0.90
CA ASP A 477 26.16 7.25 -1.03
C ASP A 477 25.53 6.78 -2.36
N LYS A 478 24.95 5.58 -2.27
CA LYS A 478 24.08 4.92 -3.24
C LYS A 478 22.92 4.30 -2.44
N ASN A 479 21.83 3.93 -3.09
CA ASN A 479 20.72 3.25 -2.42
C ASN A 479 21.15 1.89 -1.82
N ASN A 480 21.98 1.12 -2.52
CA ASN A 480 22.43 -0.23 -2.11
C ASN A 480 21.33 -1.19 -1.62
N HIS A 481 20.08 -0.93 -2.01
CA HIS A 481 18.89 -1.78 -1.80
C HIS A 481 18.98 -3.19 -2.39
N LEU A 482 20.00 -3.50 -3.20
CA LEU A 482 20.22 -4.84 -3.78
C LEU A 482 21.45 -5.47 -3.14
N LYS A 483 21.41 -6.77 -2.89
CA LYS A 483 22.50 -7.59 -2.36
C LYS A 483 23.73 -7.52 -3.26
N GLU A 484 23.54 -7.52 -4.58
CA GLU A 484 24.64 -7.35 -5.54
C GLU A 484 25.42 -6.05 -5.31
N HIS A 485 24.73 -4.94 -5.01
CA HIS A 485 25.39 -3.67 -4.75
C HIS A 485 26.24 -3.70 -3.47
N ARG A 486 25.73 -4.36 -2.43
CA ARG A 486 26.43 -4.52 -1.15
C ARG A 486 27.63 -5.45 -1.30
N GLN A 487 27.49 -6.55 -2.03
CA GLN A 487 28.59 -7.47 -2.33
C GLN A 487 29.73 -6.77 -3.09
N GLN A 488 29.43 -5.94 -4.09
CA GLN A 488 30.46 -5.17 -4.82
C GLN A 488 31.24 -4.22 -3.90
N LEU A 489 30.58 -3.60 -2.92
CA LEU A 489 31.24 -2.77 -1.92
C LEU A 489 32.03 -3.61 -0.92
N ARG A 490 31.54 -4.79 -0.51
CA ARG A 490 32.24 -5.76 0.33
C ARG A 490 33.53 -6.26 -0.31
N ASP A 491 33.51 -6.54 -1.60
CA ASP A 491 34.67 -6.96 -2.38
C ASP A 491 35.69 -5.81 -2.47
N THR A 492 35.20 -4.58 -2.71
CA THR A 492 36.04 -3.37 -2.72
C THR A 492 36.68 -3.11 -1.36
N ALA A 493 35.92 -3.26 -0.28
CA ALA A 493 36.40 -3.12 1.09
C ALA A 493 37.49 -4.15 1.40
N SER A 494 37.25 -5.42 1.05
CA SER A 494 38.21 -6.52 1.26
C SER A 494 39.53 -6.27 0.53
N GLY A 495 39.49 -5.79 -0.71
CA GLY A 495 40.70 -5.46 -1.49
C GLY A 495 41.53 -4.30 -0.93
N LEU A 496 40.93 -3.45 -0.08
CA LEU A 496 41.57 -2.30 0.55
C LEU A 496 41.80 -2.49 2.06
N ASN A 497 41.54 -3.70 2.59
CA ASN A 497 41.54 -3.98 4.03
C ASN A 497 40.70 -2.97 4.83
N ALA A 498 39.54 -2.61 4.28
CA ALA A 498 38.58 -1.70 4.87
C ALA A 498 37.38 -2.47 5.43
N ARG A 499 36.78 -1.93 6.50
CA ARG A 499 35.52 -2.42 7.05
C ARG A 499 34.33 -1.82 6.31
N LEU A 500 33.22 -2.55 6.25
CA LEU A 500 31.97 -2.11 5.63
C LEU A 500 30.90 -1.96 6.72
N ILE A 501 30.31 -0.78 6.86
CA ILE A 501 29.34 -0.46 7.93
C ILE A 501 28.04 0.06 7.34
N ALA A 502 26.93 -0.59 7.62
CA ALA A 502 25.63 -0.17 7.12
C ALA A 502 25.03 0.99 7.92
N LEU A 503 24.43 1.94 7.21
CA LEU A 503 23.32 2.75 7.72
C LEU A 503 22.05 2.20 7.09
N ASN A 504 21.22 1.50 7.87
CA ASN A 504 20.12 0.68 7.37
C ASN A 504 18.77 1.33 7.65
N TRP A 505 18.07 1.77 6.61
CA TRP A 505 16.67 2.17 6.70
C TRP A 505 15.80 0.93 6.48
N SER A 506 15.37 0.29 7.58
CA SER A 506 14.48 -0.87 7.48
C SER A 506 13.16 -0.47 6.82
N LEU A 507 12.72 -1.24 5.83
CA LEU A 507 11.45 -1.03 5.15
C LEU A 507 10.38 -2.05 5.56
N ASP A 508 10.80 -3.11 6.25
CA ASP A 508 10.03 -4.35 6.42
C ASP A 508 9.10 -4.30 7.65
N ASP A 509 9.25 -3.31 8.51
CA ASP A 509 8.38 -3.04 9.66
C ASP A 509 7.19 -2.13 9.34
N LYS A 510 7.12 -1.61 8.11
CA LYS A 510 6.04 -0.71 7.68
C LYS A 510 5.35 -1.22 6.42
N PRO A 511 4.05 -0.95 6.26
CA PRO A 511 3.37 -1.21 5.00
C PRO A 511 4.08 -0.48 3.85
N PRO A 512 4.29 -1.14 2.69
CA PRO A 512 4.95 -0.52 1.53
C PRO A 512 4.33 0.81 1.08
N ALA A 513 3.02 1.00 1.27
CA ALA A 513 2.33 2.25 0.94
C ALA A 513 2.73 3.41 1.88
N THR A 514 2.97 3.12 3.16
CA THR A 514 3.45 4.13 4.14
C THR A 514 4.86 4.57 3.78
N VAL A 515 5.75 3.61 3.51
CA VAL A 515 7.13 3.85 3.02
C VAL A 515 7.09 4.70 1.75
N HIS A 516 6.23 4.33 0.79
CA HIS A 516 6.06 5.06 -0.46
C HIS A 516 5.65 6.51 -0.26
N ARG A 517 4.63 6.77 0.57
CA ARG A 517 4.15 8.12 0.88
C ARG A 517 5.26 8.98 1.50
N ILE A 518 5.91 8.49 2.55
CA ILE A 518 6.98 9.21 3.26
C ILE A 518 8.12 9.59 2.30
N CYS A 519 8.61 8.62 1.54
CA CYS A 519 9.70 8.86 0.59
C CYS A 519 9.30 9.80 -0.54
N SER A 520 8.08 9.68 -1.07
CA SER A 520 7.57 10.54 -2.15
C SER A 520 7.35 11.97 -1.67
N ASP A 521 6.81 12.15 -0.46
CA ASP A 521 6.63 13.46 0.18
C ASP A 521 7.99 14.15 0.41
N ARG A 522 9.00 13.41 0.87
CA ARG A 522 10.37 13.92 1.06
C ARG A 522 11.09 14.25 -0.24
N ILE A 523 10.87 13.48 -1.32
CA ILE A 523 11.41 13.81 -2.64
C ILE A 523 10.75 15.09 -3.15
N THR A 524 9.44 15.23 -2.95
CA THR A 524 8.67 16.41 -3.35
C THR A 524 9.10 17.65 -2.58
N SER A 525 9.28 17.56 -1.25
CA SER A 525 9.71 18.68 -0.40
C SER A 525 11.12 19.17 -0.70
N ARG A 526 11.97 18.33 -1.30
CA ARG A 526 13.36 18.65 -1.67
C ARG A 526 13.50 19.30 -3.06
N GLY A 527 12.44 19.30 -3.87
CA GLY A 527 12.37 20.02 -5.15
C GLY A 527 13.49 19.71 -6.15
N GLU A 528 13.99 20.74 -6.86
CA GLU A 528 15.07 20.63 -7.85
C GLU A 528 16.46 20.23 -7.28
N ASN A 529 16.60 20.10 -5.96
CA ASN A 529 17.86 19.75 -5.31
C ASN A 529 18.11 18.23 -5.22
N HIS A 530 17.20 17.40 -5.71
CA HIS A 530 17.44 15.96 -5.85
C HIS A 530 18.29 15.67 -7.11
N GLN A 531 19.42 14.98 -6.94
CA GLN A 531 20.47 14.85 -7.98
C GLN A 531 20.04 14.15 -9.28
N THR A 532 19.18 13.14 -9.21
CA THR A 532 18.77 12.30 -10.37
C THR A 532 17.25 12.12 -10.53
N LEU A 533 16.49 12.10 -9.44
CA LEU A 533 15.02 12.06 -9.42
C LEU A 533 14.46 13.43 -9.06
N THR A 534 14.32 14.28 -10.06
CA THR A 534 13.59 15.55 -9.89
C THR A 534 12.10 15.24 -9.78
N ALA A 535 11.40 15.88 -8.84
CA ALA A 535 9.95 15.99 -8.93
C ALA A 535 9.68 16.73 -10.24
N ASP A 536 9.31 16.00 -11.28
CA ASP A 536 8.97 16.59 -12.57
C ASP A 536 7.89 17.64 -12.33
N THR A 537 8.15 18.89 -12.72
CA THR A 537 7.19 20.00 -12.61
C THR A 537 5.97 19.80 -13.52
N SER A 538 5.97 18.72 -14.31
CA SER A 538 4.79 18.23 -15.00
C SER A 538 3.75 17.66 -14.03
N LEU A 539 2.46 17.86 -14.35
CA LEU A 539 1.27 17.38 -13.63
C LEU A 539 1.19 15.84 -13.43
N ARG A 540 2.23 15.04 -13.75
CA ARG A 540 2.21 13.56 -13.76
C ARG A 540 2.96 12.85 -12.62
N ARG A 541 3.71 13.54 -11.75
CA ARG A 541 4.41 12.94 -10.57
C ARG A 541 5.10 11.58 -10.81
N SER A 542 5.91 11.47 -11.86
CA SER A 542 6.62 10.24 -12.26
C SER A 542 7.59 9.66 -11.21
N HIS A 543 7.98 10.44 -10.20
CA HIS A 543 8.85 9.98 -9.11
C HIS A 543 8.17 8.95 -8.20
N GLU A 544 6.84 8.99 -8.04
CA GLU A 544 6.09 8.03 -7.23
C GLU A 544 6.21 6.60 -7.78
N ASP A 545 6.14 6.41 -9.10
CA ASP A 545 6.32 5.09 -9.74
C ASP A 545 7.74 4.54 -9.54
N VAL A 546 8.74 5.42 -9.51
CA VAL A 546 10.14 5.03 -9.31
C VAL A 546 10.37 4.57 -7.88
N VAL A 547 9.85 5.28 -6.87
CA VAL A 547 9.93 4.85 -5.47
C VAL A 547 9.34 3.44 -5.31
N TRP A 548 8.20 3.15 -5.93
CA TRP A 548 7.61 1.81 -5.94
C TRP A 548 8.51 0.74 -6.57
N MET A 549 9.26 1.07 -7.61
CA MET A 549 10.23 0.14 -8.20
C MET A 549 11.34 -0.22 -7.21
N PHE A 550 11.87 0.76 -6.47
CA PHE A 550 12.91 0.53 -5.46
C PHE A 550 12.40 -0.24 -4.25
N ILE A 551 11.18 0.02 -3.78
CA ILE A 551 10.54 -0.77 -2.72
C ILE A 551 10.43 -2.25 -3.14
N LYS A 552 9.99 -2.52 -4.38
CA LYS A 552 9.85 -3.90 -4.89
C LYS A 552 11.18 -4.61 -5.11
N GLY A 553 12.21 -3.85 -5.47
CA GLY A 553 13.55 -4.38 -5.68
C GLY A 553 14.37 -4.46 -4.40
N HIS A 554 13.87 -4.01 -3.25
CA HIS A 554 14.63 -4.03 -2.00
C HIS A 554 14.88 -5.46 -1.53
N GLU A 555 16.15 -5.78 -1.27
CA GLU A 555 16.62 -7.02 -0.68
C GLU A 555 17.14 -6.72 0.73
N GLU A 556 16.51 -7.33 1.73
CA GLU A 556 16.80 -7.15 3.15
C GLU A 556 18.28 -7.44 3.49
N LEU A 557 18.83 -6.69 4.45
CA LEU A 557 20.21 -6.85 4.93
C LEU A 557 20.34 -8.09 5.84
N SER A 558 21.33 -8.95 5.60
CA SER A 558 21.80 -9.93 6.57
C SER A 558 23.11 -9.49 7.25
N GLU A 559 23.35 -9.94 8.49
CA GLU A 559 24.52 -9.51 9.28
C GLU A 559 25.87 -9.81 8.63
N GLN A 560 26.00 -10.91 7.85
CA GLN A 560 27.26 -11.23 7.16
C GLN A 560 27.68 -10.26 6.07
N GLU A 561 26.76 -9.45 5.56
CA GLU A 561 27.06 -8.56 4.45
C GLU A 561 27.94 -7.37 4.89
N VAL A 562 28.00 -7.08 6.19
CA VAL A 562 28.69 -5.90 6.76
C VAL A 562 29.39 -6.25 8.06
N ASP A 563 30.38 -5.44 8.47
CA ASP A 563 31.12 -5.61 9.73
C ASP A 563 30.44 -4.87 10.90
N GLY A 564 29.38 -4.10 10.62
CA GLY A 564 28.62 -3.34 11.60
C GLY A 564 27.41 -2.66 10.94
N CYS A 565 26.41 -2.31 11.73
CA CYS A 565 25.17 -1.73 11.22
C CYS A 565 24.57 -0.76 12.23
N VAL A 566 24.08 0.37 11.73
CA VAL A 566 23.27 1.33 12.47
C VAL A 566 21.90 1.38 11.81
N ASP A 567 20.86 1.03 12.56
CA ASP A 567 19.49 1.07 12.05
C ASP A 567 18.91 2.49 12.22
N ILE A 568 18.23 3.00 11.19
CA ILE A 568 17.64 4.34 11.13
C ILE A 568 16.16 4.20 10.78
N GLU A 569 15.29 4.81 11.58
CA GLU A 569 13.85 4.77 11.36
C GLU A 569 13.47 5.62 10.16
N ILE A 570 12.62 5.07 9.30
CA ILE A 570 12.19 5.78 8.09
C ILE A 570 11.23 6.93 8.39
N GLU A 571 10.52 6.89 9.52
CA GLU A 571 9.56 7.93 9.93
C GLU A 571 10.22 9.15 10.57
N ASP A 572 11.44 9.00 11.10
CA ASP A 572 12.19 10.09 11.74
C ASP A 572 12.34 11.29 10.82
N ASP A 573 12.33 12.49 11.40
CA ASP A 573 12.77 13.67 10.67
C ASP A 573 14.29 13.66 10.45
N LEU A 574 14.80 14.65 9.71
CA LEU A 574 16.22 14.67 9.37
C LEU A 574 17.12 14.77 10.62
N GLU A 575 16.69 15.50 11.65
CA GLU A 575 17.44 15.62 12.89
C GLU A 575 17.52 14.29 13.63
N GLY A 576 16.39 13.59 13.78
CA GLY A 576 16.32 12.25 14.34
C GLY A 576 17.22 11.26 13.59
N MET A 577 17.17 11.27 12.26
CA MET A 577 18.04 10.42 11.44
C MET A 577 19.53 10.70 11.64
N VAL A 578 19.92 11.97 11.71
CA VAL A 578 21.32 12.36 11.94
C VAL A 578 21.75 11.98 13.35
N LYS A 579 20.93 12.22 14.37
CA LYS A 579 21.20 11.79 15.76
C LYS A 579 21.39 10.28 15.85
N SER A 580 20.48 9.48 15.28
CA SER A 580 20.58 8.02 15.24
C SER A 580 21.87 7.55 14.54
N ALA A 581 22.24 8.18 13.41
CA ALA A 581 23.48 7.87 12.71
C ALA A 581 24.73 8.24 13.54
N VAL A 582 24.76 9.42 14.15
CA VAL A 582 25.86 9.88 15.02
C VAL A 582 26.01 8.93 16.21
N ASP A 583 24.92 8.60 16.88
CA ASP A 583 24.90 7.74 18.07
C ASP A 583 25.39 6.33 17.76
N GLY A 584 24.87 5.75 16.67
CA GLY A 584 25.30 4.43 16.22
C GLY A 584 26.77 4.40 15.80
N LEU A 585 27.22 5.37 15.00
CA LEU A 585 28.62 5.44 14.58
C LEU A 585 29.55 5.74 15.76
N TRP A 586 29.12 6.54 16.73
CA TRP A 586 29.88 6.81 17.96
C TRP A 586 30.04 5.57 18.81
N LYS A 587 29.01 4.72 18.92
CA LYS A 587 29.12 3.43 19.61
C LYS A 587 30.11 2.49 18.93
N ILE A 588 30.18 2.51 17.59
CA ILE A 588 31.06 1.61 16.82
C ILE A 588 32.51 2.15 16.79
N PHE A 589 32.70 3.46 16.68
CA PHE A 589 34.00 4.09 16.35
C PHE A 589 34.44 5.26 17.22
N GLY A 590 33.61 5.72 18.16
CA GLY A 590 33.88 6.90 18.99
C GLY A 590 34.71 6.61 20.25
N GLY A 591 35.00 7.66 21.00
CA GLY A 591 35.70 7.63 22.28
C GLY A 591 37.23 7.70 22.19
N PRO A 592 37.93 7.73 23.35
CA PRO A 592 39.38 7.92 23.40
C PRO A 592 40.16 6.88 22.58
N GLY A 593 40.88 7.34 21.55
CA GLY A 593 41.60 6.50 20.60
C GLY A 593 40.73 5.85 19.51
N GLY A 594 39.48 6.29 19.37
CA GLY A 594 38.57 5.95 18.28
C GLY A 594 38.79 6.78 17.01
N MET A 595 38.06 6.49 15.95
CA MET A 595 38.19 7.17 14.64
C MET A 595 37.42 8.49 14.55
N LEU A 596 36.54 8.78 15.51
CA LEU A 596 35.65 9.95 15.50
C LEU A 596 36.07 11.07 16.45
N GLY A 597 37.27 10.96 17.04
CA GLY A 597 37.78 11.90 18.04
C GLY A 597 37.40 11.53 19.47
N GLU A 598 37.78 12.40 20.40
CA GLU A 598 37.67 12.15 21.85
C GLU A 598 36.27 12.45 22.42
N GLU A 599 35.57 13.42 21.84
CA GLU A 599 34.26 13.89 22.31
C GLU A 599 33.18 13.79 21.24
N LYS A 600 32.01 13.27 21.65
CA LYS A 600 30.85 13.14 20.78
C LYS A 600 30.34 14.53 20.41
N PRO A 601 29.96 14.79 19.13
CA PRO A 601 29.34 16.05 18.77
C PRO A 601 28.09 16.30 19.62
N GLY A 602 28.04 17.45 20.29
CA GLY A 602 26.86 17.91 21.02
C GLY A 602 25.76 18.41 20.07
N GLU A 603 24.59 18.73 20.63
CA GLU A 603 23.42 19.16 19.86
C GLU A 603 23.68 20.40 18.99
N GLU A 604 24.53 21.33 19.45
CA GLU A 604 24.90 22.53 18.72
C GLU A 604 25.59 22.21 17.38
N LYS A 605 26.58 21.31 17.40
CA LYS A 605 27.28 20.87 16.18
C LYS A 605 26.35 20.10 15.23
N ILE A 606 25.42 19.32 15.78
CA ILE A 606 24.40 18.62 14.97
C ILE A 606 23.50 19.64 14.27
N ARG A 607 23.08 20.69 14.98
CA ARG A 607 22.28 21.79 14.41
C ARG A 607 23.03 22.52 13.29
N GLU A 608 24.31 22.83 13.49
CA GLU A 608 25.18 23.43 12.44
C GLU A 608 25.28 22.51 11.21
N ALA A 609 25.43 21.20 11.41
CA ALA A 609 25.47 20.24 10.32
C ALA A 609 24.14 20.18 9.54
N LEU A 610 23.00 20.32 10.23
CA LEU A 610 21.67 20.36 9.60
C LEU A 610 21.48 21.65 8.76
N GLU A 611 21.96 22.79 9.25
CA GLU A 611 21.99 24.05 8.47
C GLU A 611 22.80 23.86 7.18
N GLN A 612 23.98 23.22 7.27
CA GLN A 612 24.82 22.93 6.11
C GLN A 612 24.17 21.99 5.09
N VAL A 613 23.32 21.05 5.53
CA VAL A 613 22.50 20.21 4.64
C VAL A 613 21.44 21.03 3.92
N GLY A 614 20.84 22.01 4.60
CA GLY A 614 19.89 22.95 4.00
C GLY A 614 20.51 23.80 2.89
N ASP A 615 21.77 24.19 3.06
CA ASP A 615 22.54 25.00 2.09
C ASP A 615 23.13 24.19 0.92
N TYR A 616 23.06 22.86 0.98
CA TYR A 616 23.65 22.00 -0.04
C TYR A 616 22.87 22.06 -1.37
N LYS A 617 23.42 22.78 -2.34
CA LYS A 617 22.95 22.77 -3.74
C LYS A 617 23.65 21.66 -4.51
N ALA A 618 22.89 20.69 -5.02
CA ALA A 618 23.43 19.66 -5.90
C ALA A 618 24.19 20.29 -7.08
N VAL A 619 25.39 19.79 -7.40
CA VAL A 619 26.25 20.33 -8.47
C VAL A 619 25.61 20.08 -9.85
N LYS A 620 24.81 21.03 -10.32
CA LYS A 620 24.40 21.11 -11.74
C LYS A 620 25.60 21.59 -12.56
N GLY A 621 26.35 20.65 -13.13
CA GLY A 621 27.53 20.96 -13.97
C GLY A 621 27.18 21.82 -15.20
N LYS A 622 27.84 22.98 -15.31
CA LYS A 622 27.63 24.09 -16.26
C LYS A 622 27.83 23.82 -17.76
N ASP A 623 28.12 22.60 -18.21
CA ASP A 623 28.40 22.30 -19.63
C ASP A 623 27.27 21.55 -20.37
N THR A 624 26.01 21.76 -19.98
CA THR A 624 24.86 21.10 -20.63
C THR A 624 24.27 21.87 -21.82
N ARG A 625 24.93 22.93 -22.30
CA ARG A 625 24.40 23.77 -23.40
C ARG A 625 24.93 23.49 -24.80
N SER A 626 25.88 22.57 -25.02
CA SER A 626 26.50 22.42 -26.35
C SER A 626 26.55 21.01 -26.96
N ILE A 627 26.01 19.97 -26.32
CA ILE A 627 26.04 18.59 -26.87
C ILE A 627 24.65 17.97 -27.09
N LEU A 628 23.57 18.64 -26.68
CA LEU A 628 22.17 18.21 -26.94
C LEU A 628 21.44 19.04 -28.01
N GLU A 629 22.06 20.09 -28.58
CA GLU A 629 21.41 20.94 -29.60
C GLU A 629 21.36 20.31 -31.01
N GLY A 630 21.78 19.06 -31.18
CA GLY A 630 21.80 18.40 -32.50
C GLY A 630 20.53 17.63 -32.89
N LYS A 631 19.72 17.13 -31.94
CA LYS A 631 18.65 16.17 -32.29
C LYS A 631 17.32 16.28 -31.54
N GLU A 632 17.17 17.15 -30.54
CA GLU A 632 15.88 17.36 -29.84
C GLU A 632 15.17 18.69 -30.19
N ALA A 633 15.81 19.54 -31.01
CA ALA A 633 15.30 20.88 -31.33
C ALA A 633 14.12 20.92 -32.33
N LYS A 634 13.52 19.79 -32.72
CA LYS A 634 12.39 19.78 -33.68
C LYS A 634 11.01 19.40 -33.13
N GLU A 635 10.86 18.97 -31.88
CA GLU A 635 9.53 18.62 -31.34
C GLU A 635 9.06 19.43 -30.12
N GLN A 636 9.89 20.28 -29.51
CA GLN A 636 9.51 21.06 -28.32
C GLN A 636 9.09 22.52 -28.56
N LYS A 637 8.73 22.92 -29.79
CA LYS A 637 8.11 24.23 -30.05
C LYS A 637 6.63 24.10 -30.44
N LYS A 638 5.77 23.81 -29.45
CA LYS A 638 4.36 24.30 -29.30
C LYS A 638 3.59 23.51 -28.21
N ARG A 639 3.91 23.74 -26.94
CA ARG A 639 2.88 23.68 -25.88
C ARG A 639 3.14 24.81 -24.90
N LYS A 640 2.48 25.96 -25.12
CA LYS A 640 2.29 26.93 -24.05
C LYS A 640 1.38 26.23 -23.03
N GLU A 641 1.89 26.00 -21.83
CA GLU A 641 1.10 25.50 -20.71
C GLU A 641 -0.01 26.53 -20.42
N LYS A 642 -1.25 26.06 -20.34
CA LYS A 642 -2.38 26.92 -19.94
C LYS A 642 -2.16 27.31 -18.47
N PRO A 643 -2.61 28.49 -17.99
CA PRO A 643 -2.58 28.86 -16.57
C PRO A 643 -3.72 28.15 -15.78
N PRO A 644 -3.60 28.05 -14.43
CA PRO A 644 -4.63 27.43 -13.60
C PRO A 644 -5.97 28.17 -13.71
N ARG A 645 -7.06 27.49 -13.37
CA ARG A 645 -8.41 28.07 -13.49
C ARG A 645 -8.68 29.08 -12.37
N TYR A 646 -8.20 28.79 -11.16
CA TYR A 646 -8.25 29.69 -10.00
C TYR A 646 -7.16 29.31 -8.99
N TYR A 647 -6.85 30.23 -8.07
CA TYR A 647 -6.03 29.96 -6.89
C TYR A 647 -6.91 29.89 -5.65
N GLY A 648 -6.67 28.90 -4.81
CA GLY A 648 -7.41 28.69 -3.58
C GLY A 648 -6.55 28.07 -2.49
N ILE A 649 -6.93 28.33 -1.24
CA ILE A 649 -6.36 27.63 -0.08
C ILE A 649 -7.14 26.35 0.09
N LEU A 650 -6.43 25.23 0.30
CA LEU A 650 -7.04 23.95 0.66
C LEU A 650 -7.00 23.83 2.19
N PRO A 651 -8.09 24.18 2.91
CA PRO A 651 -8.15 24.00 4.35
C PRO A 651 -8.18 22.50 4.69
N GLU A 652 -7.42 22.13 5.71
CA GLU A 652 -7.40 20.79 6.30
C GLU A 652 -8.59 20.65 7.25
N VAL A 653 -9.79 20.63 6.65
CA VAL A 653 -11.07 20.55 7.36
C VAL A 653 -11.88 19.37 6.88
N ASP A 654 -12.44 18.62 7.84
CA ASP A 654 -13.50 17.65 7.60
C ASP A 654 -14.84 18.37 7.72
N VAL A 655 -15.41 18.78 6.58
CA VAL A 655 -16.66 19.54 6.52
C VAL A 655 -17.81 18.72 7.11
N ASP A 656 -17.85 17.41 6.86
CA ASP A 656 -18.87 16.52 7.39
C ASP A 656 -18.79 16.44 8.91
N SER A 657 -17.61 16.23 9.48
CA SER A 657 -17.45 16.20 10.94
C SER A 657 -17.83 17.53 11.60
N VAL A 658 -17.48 18.67 10.99
CA VAL A 658 -17.83 20.01 11.52
C VAL A 658 -19.35 20.21 11.51
N LEU A 659 -20.01 19.93 10.39
CA LEU A 659 -21.45 20.13 10.27
C LEU A 659 -22.23 19.10 11.07
N ASP A 660 -21.81 17.84 11.08
CA ASP A 660 -22.47 16.80 11.88
C ASP A 660 -22.30 17.07 13.37
N GLY A 661 -21.15 17.56 13.83
CA GLY A 661 -21.01 17.96 15.24
C GLY A 661 -22.00 19.04 15.66
N VAL A 662 -22.27 20.00 14.75
CA VAL A 662 -23.20 21.12 14.99
C VAL A 662 -24.66 20.69 14.85
N PHE A 663 -24.98 19.82 13.89
CA PHE A 663 -26.36 19.39 13.62
C PHE A 663 -26.78 18.11 14.38
N SER A 664 -25.85 17.34 14.96
CA SER A 664 -26.15 16.12 15.74
C SER A 664 -26.36 16.38 17.24
N SER A 665 -26.02 17.57 17.72
CA SER A 665 -26.29 17.98 19.12
C SER A 665 -27.74 18.47 19.24
N GLY A 666 -28.70 17.54 19.22
CA GLY A 666 -30.11 17.89 19.23
C GLY A 666 -31.02 16.89 19.97
N SER A 667 -31.08 16.99 21.29
CA SER A 667 -32.22 16.51 22.10
C SER A 667 -33.44 17.41 21.87
N ASP A 668 -34.65 16.87 22.07
CA ASP A 668 -36.01 17.35 21.68
C ASP A 668 -36.42 18.85 21.82
N ASP A 669 -35.55 19.75 22.26
CA ASP A 669 -35.79 21.20 22.48
C ASP A 669 -34.96 22.12 21.56
N VAL A 670 -34.56 21.64 20.36
CA VAL A 670 -33.71 22.42 19.44
C VAL A 670 -34.49 23.46 18.63
N ASP A 671 -33.91 24.68 18.57
CA ASP A 671 -34.25 25.80 17.69
C ASP A 671 -34.57 25.34 16.26
N GLU A 672 -35.68 25.83 15.69
CA GLU A 672 -36.14 25.49 14.34
C GLU A 672 -35.06 25.75 13.28
N LYS A 673 -34.16 26.71 13.51
CA LYS A 673 -33.02 27.00 12.62
C LYS A 673 -32.05 25.85 12.47
N VAL A 674 -31.76 25.15 13.57
CA VAL A 674 -30.83 24.01 13.54
C VAL A 674 -31.48 22.83 12.83
N LYS A 675 -32.79 22.65 12.99
CA LYS A 675 -33.56 21.62 12.28
C LYS A 675 -33.60 21.90 10.77
N ASP A 676 -33.82 23.15 10.37
CA ASP A 676 -33.80 23.55 8.96
C ASP A 676 -32.41 23.36 8.34
N GLY A 677 -31.35 23.81 9.02
CA GLY A 677 -29.98 23.61 8.56
C GLY A 677 -29.59 22.13 8.49
N ALA A 678 -30.00 21.32 9.47
CA ALA A 678 -29.80 19.88 9.45
C ALA A 678 -30.58 19.19 8.32
N ALA A 679 -31.78 19.67 8.01
CA ALA A 679 -32.58 19.17 6.89
C ALA A 679 -31.90 19.49 5.55
N PHE A 680 -31.47 20.74 5.35
CA PHE A 680 -30.77 21.14 4.13
C PHE A 680 -29.41 20.45 4.00
N TRP A 681 -28.66 20.30 5.10
CA TRP A 681 -27.43 19.52 5.11
C TRP A 681 -27.67 18.04 4.78
N GLY A 682 -28.71 17.45 5.37
CA GLY A 682 -29.17 16.10 5.07
C GLY A 682 -29.54 15.93 3.60
N GLU A 683 -30.19 16.93 3.01
CA GLU A 683 -30.51 16.95 1.57
C GLU A 683 -29.26 17.06 0.71
N LEU A 684 -28.31 17.93 1.05
CA LEU A 684 -27.02 18.03 0.37
C LEU A 684 -26.23 16.73 0.44
N LYS A 685 -26.25 16.01 1.56
CA LYS A 685 -25.64 14.68 1.71
C LYS A 685 -26.36 13.65 0.85
N LYS A 686 -27.69 13.61 0.93
CA LYS A 686 -28.53 12.69 0.17
C LYS A 686 -28.33 12.85 -1.34
N GLU A 687 -28.30 14.09 -1.82
CA GLU A 687 -28.10 14.41 -3.23
C GLU A 687 -26.60 14.40 -3.65
N LYS A 688 -25.68 14.05 -2.74
CA LYS A 688 -24.22 14.01 -2.94
C LYS A 688 -23.69 15.33 -3.50
N ARG A 689 -24.18 16.41 -2.93
CA ARG A 689 -23.85 17.78 -3.30
C ARG A 689 -22.90 18.45 -2.32
N ALA A 690 -22.56 17.78 -1.23
CA ALA A 690 -21.48 18.17 -0.32
C ALA A 690 -20.12 18.19 -1.04
N THR A 691 -19.24 19.12 -0.66
CA THR A 691 -17.91 19.30 -1.25
C THR A 691 -16.95 18.25 -0.69
N THR A 692 -16.29 17.49 -1.55
CA THR A 692 -15.31 16.47 -1.13
C THR A 692 -13.87 16.96 -1.22
N ARG A 693 -13.69 18.17 -1.74
CA ARG A 693 -12.41 18.90 -1.73
C ARG A 693 -12.66 20.35 -1.33
N PRO A 694 -12.85 20.61 -0.02
CA PRO A 694 -13.07 21.97 0.47
C PRO A 694 -11.89 22.84 0.06
N HIS A 695 -12.21 24.04 -0.40
CA HIS A 695 -11.23 25.04 -0.77
C HIS A 695 -11.82 26.43 -0.56
N ILE A 696 -10.95 27.35 -0.16
CA ILE A 696 -11.25 28.77 -0.04
C ILE A 696 -10.74 29.42 -1.31
N THR A 697 -11.66 29.80 -2.20
CA THR A 697 -11.27 30.46 -3.44
C THR A 697 -10.75 31.85 -3.13
N ILE A 698 -9.49 32.10 -3.49
CA ILE A 698 -8.86 33.40 -3.32
C ILE A 698 -9.14 34.28 -4.54
N VAL A 699 -8.86 33.76 -5.73
CA VAL A 699 -9.01 34.51 -6.99
C VAL A 699 -9.22 33.55 -8.16
N HIS A 700 -10.18 33.85 -9.03
CA HIS A 700 -10.49 33.05 -10.23
C HIS A 700 -10.01 33.76 -11.49
N GLY A 701 -9.58 33.02 -12.51
CA GLY A 701 -9.09 33.60 -13.77
C GLY A 701 -10.18 34.34 -14.58
N LYS A 702 -11.44 34.28 -14.15
CA LYS A 702 -12.57 35.04 -14.70
C LYS A 702 -12.66 36.45 -14.10
N SER A 703 -11.99 36.69 -12.96
CA SER A 703 -11.82 38.00 -12.34
C SER A 703 -10.65 38.78 -12.94
N LEU A 704 -9.94 38.22 -13.92
CA LEU A 704 -8.91 38.95 -14.65
C LEU A 704 -9.54 39.81 -15.75
N PRO A 705 -9.06 41.04 -15.95
CA PRO A 705 -7.86 41.64 -15.33
C PRO A 705 -8.09 42.38 -14.01
N GLN A 706 -9.32 42.43 -13.47
CA GLN A 706 -9.68 43.26 -12.31
C GLN A 706 -8.94 42.88 -11.03
N GLU A 707 -8.65 41.59 -10.81
CA GLU A 707 -7.93 41.09 -9.64
C GLU A 707 -6.48 40.62 -9.98
N SER A 708 -5.82 41.28 -10.94
CA SER A 708 -4.49 40.86 -11.42
C SER A 708 -3.43 40.84 -10.30
N ASP A 709 -3.43 41.83 -9.40
CA ASP A 709 -2.45 41.89 -8.30
C ASP A 709 -2.60 40.71 -7.32
N VAL A 710 -3.84 40.30 -7.02
CA VAL A 710 -4.13 39.15 -6.16
C VAL A 710 -3.80 37.85 -6.88
N TRP A 711 -4.08 37.77 -8.18
CA TRP A 711 -3.72 36.63 -9.03
C TRP A 711 -2.21 36.41 -9.08
N GLU A 712 -1.43 37.47 -9.32
CA GLU A 712 0.02 37.41 -9.37
C GLU A 712 0.61 37.10 -8.00
N ALA A 713 0.08 37.68 -6.92
CA ALA A 713 0.51 37.36 -5.56
C ALA A 713 0.21 35.90 -5.19
N ALA A 714 -0.97 35.37 -5.53
CA ALA A 714 -1.34 33.98 -5.32
C ALA A 714 -0.50 33.02 -6.18
N ALA A 715 -0.23 33.38 -7.43
CA ALA A 715 0.68 32.63 -8.30
C ALA A 715 2.09 32.57 -7.72
N ALA A 716 2.60 33.69 -7.18
CA ALA A 716 3.90 33.75 -6.53
C ALA A 716 3.96 32.87 -5.27
N VAL A 717 2.91 32.85 -4.44
CA VAL A 717 2.81 31.93 -3.29
C VAL A 717 2.82 30.47 -3.75
N SER A 718 2.02 30.13 -4.76
CA SER A 718 1.91 28.75 -5.27
C SER A 718 3.17 28.27 -5.99
N ALA A 719 3.98 29.18 -6.52
CA ALA A 719 5.22 28.91 -7.24
C ALA A 719 6.46 29.08 -6.37
N ALA A 720 6.30 29.46 -5.10
CA ALA A 720 7.41 29.60 -4.16
C ALA A 720 8.06 28.22 -3.92
N ASP A 721 9.39 28.20 -3.80
CA ASP A 721 10.15 26.97 -3.53
C ASP A 721 9.76 26.34 -2.18
N ALA A 722 9.38 27.18 -1.21
CA ALA A 722 8.77 26.79 0.06
C ALA A 722 7.43 27.54 0.23
N PRO A 723 6.31 26.98 -0.28
CA PRO A 723 5.02 27.66 -0.19
C PRO A 723 4.60 27.87 1.28
N PRO A 724 4.25 29.09 1.70
CA PRO A 724 3.82 29.35 3.07
C PRO A 724 2.52 28.63 3.43
N GLY A 725 2.41 28.26 4.70
CA GLY A 725 1.17 27.78 5.32
C GLY A 725 0.27 28.94 5.73
N PHE A 726 -1.04 28.70 5.76
CA PHE A 726 -2.03 29.68 6.21
C PHE A 726 -2.98 29.05 7.23
N LYS A 727 -3.33 29.81 8.27
CA LYS A 727 -4.40 29.46 9.21
C LYS A 727 -5.67 30.21 8.84
N CYS A 728 -6.78 29.49 8.77
CA CYS A 728 -8.10 30.02 8.51
C CYS A 728 -8.98 29.76 9.74
N THR A 729 -9.75 30.75 10.16
CA THR A 729 -10.78 30.56 11.20
C THR A 729 -12.14 30.48 10.52
N LEU A 730 -12.81 29.34 10.64
CA LEU A 730 -14.17 29.14 10.16
C LEU A 730 -15.16 29.56 11.25
N GLY A 731 -16.07 30.47 10.91
CA GLY A 731 -16.90 31.17 11.91
C GLY A 731 -18.36 30.73 11.93
N HIS A 732 -19.00 30.70 10.77
CA HIS A 732 -20.44 30.47 10.65
C HIS A 732 -20.75 29.47 9.55
N ILE A 733 -21.79 28.67 9.76
CA ILE A 733 -22.47 27.92 8.70
C ILE A 733 -23.58 28.82 8.16
N LEU A 734 -23.62 29.03 6.85
CA LEU A 734 -24.69 29.78 6.18
C LEU A 734 -25.39 28.92 5.12
N TRP A 735 -26.69 29.09 4.96
CA TRP A 735 -27.44 28.51 3.84
C TRP A 735 -28.64 29.36 3.43
N ASP A 736 -29.17 29.14 2.22
CA ASP A 736 -30.33 29.84 1.65
C ASP A 736 -31.28 28.92 0.88
N GLY A 737 -31.20 27.61 1.13
CA GLY A 737 -31.93 26.58 0.38
C GLY A 737 -31.36 26.28 -1.01
N ARG A 738 -30.36 27.03 -1.48
CA ARG A 738 -29.67 26.79 -2.76
C ARG A 738 -28.23 26.40 -2.57
N VAL A 739 -27.52 27.05 -1.65
CA VAL A 739 -26.11 26.80 -1.35
C VAL A 739 -25.88 26.82 0.16
N MET A 740 -24.99 25.97 0.65
CA MET A 740 -24.49 25.99 2.02
C MET A 740 -23.00 26.30 2.00
N VAL A 741 -22.52 27.12 2.94
CA VAL A 741 -21.11 27.54 3.03
C VAL A 741 -20.65 27.64 4.49
N LEU A 742 -19.34 27.55 4.70
CA LEU A 742 -18.67 27.94 5.94
C LEU A 742 -17.97 29.27 5.71
N THR A 743 -18.24 30.29 6.53
CA THR A 743 -17.55 31.58 6.44
C THR A 743 -16.10 31.44 6.88
N VAL A 744 -15.21 32.20 6.26
CA VAL A 744 -13.84 32.38 6.75
C VAL A 744 -13.78 33.76 7.39
N ASP A 745 -13.68 33.78 8.70
CA ASP A 745 -13.69 35.02 9.49
C ASP A 745 -12.30 35.64 9.55
N ASN A 746 -11.27 34.79 9.56
CA ASN A 746 -9.88 35.22 9.56
C ASN A 746 -9.01 34.34 8.67
N LEU A 747 -8.02 34.97 8.04
CA LEU A 747 -6.98 34.32 7.23
C LEU A 747 -5.63 34.93 7.60
N GLU A 748 -4.80 34.12 8.25
CA GLU A 748 -3.49 34.53 8.75
C GLU A 748 -2.40 33.61 8.21
N LEU A 749 -1.17 34.10 8.27
CA LEU A 749 0.00 33.30 7.95
C LEU A 749 0.27 32.32 9.10
N GLU A 750 0.53 31.06 8.76
CA GLU A 750 1.04 30.10 9.74
C GLU A 750 2.54 30.35 9.93
N LEU A 751 2.90 30.91 11.09
CA LEU A 751 4.30 31.20 11.42
C LEU A 751 5.10 29.89 11.51
N GLY A 752 6.30 29.88 10.92
CA GLY A 752 7.16 28.70 10.87
C GLY A 752 6.93 27.75 9.70
N GLU A 753 5.94 28.01 8.82
CA GLU A 753 5.73 27.24 7.59
C GLU A 753 6.06 28.05 6.32
N GLY A 754 7.10 27.64 5.59
CA GLY A 754 7.44 28.14 4.25
C GLY A 754 7.94 29.59 4.19
N ASP A 755 7.90 30.20 3.01
CA ASP A 755 8.38 31.56 2.76
C ASP A 755 7.38 32.60 3.29
N GLU A 756 7.61 32.99 4.54
CA GLU A 756 6.78 33.97 5.23
C GLU A 756 6.80 35.35 4.56
N ALA A 757 7.86 35.72 3.84
CA ALA A 757 7.94 37.03 3.19
C ALA A 757 6.98 37.08 1.99
N VAL A 758 6.92 36.00 1.21
CA VAL A 758 5.95 35.82 0.12
C VAL A 758 4.53 35.74 0.69
N GLY A 759 4.33 35.02 1.80
CA GLY A 759 3.05 34.96 2.51
C GLY A 759 2.57 36.31 3.04
N LYS A 760 3.45 37.07 3.71
CA LYS A 760 3.17 38.45 4.19
C LYS A 760 2.86 39.40 3.04
N LYS A 761 3.58 39.29 1.91
CA LYS A 761 3.31 40.09 0.71
C LYS A 761 1.93 39.76 0.14
N PHE A 762 1.57 38.49 0.05
CA PHE A 762 0.24 38.04 -0.37
C PHE A 762 -0.87 38.60 0.53
N LEU A 763 -0.72 38.50 1.86
CA LEU A 763 -1.72 39.03 2.80
C LEU A 763 -1.85 40.57 2.78
N LYS A 764 -0.81 41.30 2.36
CA LYS A 764 -0.85 42.77 2.17
C LYS A 764 -1.58 43.19 0.91
N VAL A 765 -1.46 42.40 -0.17
CA VAL A 765 -2.15 42.65 -1.45
C VAL A 765 -3.61 42.20 -1.38
N PHE A 766 -3.99 41.51 -0.31
CA PHE A 766 -5.32 41.00 -0.07
C PHE A 766 -6.34 42.11 0.25
N PRO A 767 -7.24 42.49 -0.68
CA PRO A 767 -8.19 43.58 -0.46
C PRO A 767 -9.20 43.24 0.63
N ALA A 768 -9.70 44.25 1.34
CA ALA A 768 -10.76 44.08 2.35
C ALA A 768 -11.98 43.36 1.76
N ASP A 769 -12.41 43.77 0.57
CA ASP A 769 -13.52 43.18 -0.19
C ASP A 769 -13.31 41.68 -0.50
N THR A 770 -12.06 41.21 -0.61
CA THR A 770 -11.78 39.78 -0.81
C THR A 770 -11.94 38.98 0.48
N ARG A 771 -11.64 39.57 1.65
CA ARG A 771 -11.90 38.94 2.96
C ARG A 771 -13.38 38.76 3.22
N GLU A 772 -14.18 39.73 2.79
CA GLU A 772 -15.63 39.73 3.02
C GLU A 772 -16.38 38.62 2.28
N ARG A 773 -15.77 38.02 1.27
CA ARG A 773 -16.37 36.95 0.47
C ARG A 773 -15.73 35.58 0.67
N LEU A 774 -14.76 35.44 1.58
CA LEU A 774 -14.09 34.17 1.79
C LEU A 774 -15.03 33.18 2.48
N HIS A 775 -15.10 32.01 1.86
CA HIS A 775 -15.89 30.90 2.35
C HIS A 775 -15.35 29.59 1.80
N VAL A 776 -15.74 28.51 2.46
CA VAL A 776 -15.70 27.16 1.91
C VAL A 776 -17.11 26.83 1.46
N THR A 777 -17.32 26.54 0.18
CA THR A 777 -18.62 26.04 -0.27
C THR A 777 -18.82 24.64 0.28
N VAL A 778 -19.81 24.45 1.15
CA VAL A 778 -20.18 23.15 1.71
C VAL A 778 -20.91 22.33 0.66
N GLY A 779 -21.87 22.91 -0.06
CA GLY A 779 -22.61 22.20 -1.09
C GLY A 779 -23.66 23.07 -1.78
N THR A 780 -24.29 22.54 -2.83
CA THR A 780 -25.32 23.23 -3.62
C THR A 780 -26.49 22.29 -3.90
N GLU A 781 -27.72 22.72 -3.66
CA GLU A 781 -28.95 21.90 -3.74
C GLU A 781 -28.97 21.01 -5.00
N ASN A 782 -28.55 21.52 -6.16
CA ASN A 782 -28.44 20.73 -7.38
C ASN A 782 -27.24 21.12 -8.27
N SER A 783 -26.97 20.32 -9.31
CA SER A 783 -25.82 20.51 -10.21
C SER A 783 -25.91 21.73 -11.14
N GLY A 784 -27.10 22.32 -11.30
CA GLY A 784 -27.32 23.54 -12.05
C GLY A 784 -26.90 24.80 -11.30
N ILE A 785 -26.72 24.72 -9.98
CA ILE A 785 -26.33 25.84 -9.12
C ILE A 785 -24.80 25.90 -9.07
N PRO A 786 -24.17 26.96 -9.61
CA PRO A 786 -22.73 27.08 -9.56
C PRO A 786 -22.26 27.40 -8.13
N PRO A 787 -21.17 26.78 -7.63
CA PRO A 787 -20.62 27.05 -6.29
C PRO A 787 -20.30 28.52 -5.99
N VAL A 788 -20.14 29.34 -7.04
CA VAL A 788 -19.95 30.79 -6.92
C VAL A 788 -21.15 31.50 -6.28
N GLU A 789 -22.35 30.90 -6.26
CA GLU A 789 -23.49 31.44 -5.50
C GLU A 789 -23.18 31.51 -4.00
N GLY A 790 -22.30 30.65 -3.48
CA GLY A 790 -21.81 30.74 -2.10
C GLY A 790 -21.12 32.07 -1.79
N LYS A 791 -20.45 32.68 -2.78
CA LYS A 791 -19.88 34.03 -2.67
C LYS A 791 -20.98 35.06 -2.40
N ALA A 792 -22.05 34.99 -3.19
CA ALA A 792 -23.18 35.91 -3.07
C ALA A 792 -23.90 35.76 -1.73
N LEU A 793 -24.06 34.51 -1.24
CA LEU A 793 -24.66 34.25 0.07
C LEU A 793 -23.89 34.93 1.21
N VAL A 794 -22.57 34.79 1.22
CA VAL A 794 -21.71 35.41 2.25
C VAL A 794 -21.77 36.93 2.16
N GLU A 795 -21.74 37.50 0.95
CA GLU A 795 -21.84 38.95 0.76
C GLU A 795 -23.20 39.51 1.23
N ARG A 796 -24.30 38.79 0.96
CA ARG A 796 -25.65 39.13 1.46
C ARG A 796 -25.68 39.12 2.99
N TRP A 797 -25.18 38.05 3.60
CA TRP A 797 -25.10 37.91 5.04
C TRP A 797 -24.29 39.03 5.70
N ARG A 798 -23.12 39.39 5.15
CA ARG A 798 -22.28 40.49 5.67
C ARG A 798 -22.89 41.88 5.49
N ARG A 799 -23.79 42.07 4.52
CA ARG A 799 -24.57 43.32 4.36
C ARG A 799 -25.72 43.46 5.37
N GLY A 800 -25.96 42.43 6.18
CA GLY A 800 -26.98 42.44 7.22
C GLY A 800 -28.23 41.62 6.88
N GLU A 801 -28.28 40.94 5.73
CA GLU A 801 -29.41 40.07 5.39
C GLU A 801 -29.48 38.87 6.35
N ARG A 802 -30.69 38.52 6.79
CA ARG A 802 -30.94 37.46 7.77
C ARG A 802 -32.09 36.56 7.31
N GLU A 803 -32.62 35.74 8.22
CA GLU A 803 -33.60 34.68 7.95
C GLU A 803 -34.87 35.18 7.24
N ASN A 804 -35.37 36.36 7.62
CA ASN A 804 -36.52 36.99 6.96
C ASN A 804 -36.27 37.35 5.48
N GLU A 805 -35.01 37.34 5.05
CA GLU A 805 -34.55 37.57 3.68
C GLU A 805 -33.98 36.28 3.04
N GLY A 806 -34.19 35.13 3.70
CA GLY A 806 -33.79 33.80 3.23
C GLY A 806 -32.30 33.49 3.43
N VAL A 807 -31.63 34.15 4.38
CA VAL A 807 -30.24 33.84 4.76
C VAL A 807 -30.22 33.29 6.18
N PHE A 808 -29.91 32.01 6.31
CA PHE A 808 -29.86 31.31 7.59
C PHE A 808 -28.42 31.18 8.07
N GLU A 809 -28.20 31.24 9.38
CA GLU A 809 -26.87 31.20 10.00
C GLU A 809 -26.83 30.38 11.28
N ILE A 810 -25.70 29.71 11.52
CA ILE A 810 -25.33 29.10 12.81
C ILE A 810 -23.87 29.44 13.11
N GLU A 811 -23.61 29.98 14.29
CA GLU A 811 -22.26 30.31 14.76
C GLU A 811 -21.54 29.06 15.29
N LEU A 812 -20.27 28.87 14.91
CA LEU A 812 -19.43 27.74 15.32
C LEU A 812 -18.77 27.93 16.71
N GLY A 813 -19.36 28.74 17.59
CA GLY A 813 -18.84 29.03 18.92
C GLY A 813 -17.43 29.65 18.90
N LYS A 814 -16.41 28.94 19.40
CA LYS A 814 -15.01 29.43 19.40
C LYS A 814 -14.36 29.48 18.00
N GLY A 815 -15.09 29.10 16.95
CA GLY A 815 -14.60 28.97 15.58
C GLY A 815 -13.71 27.74 15.39
N VAL A 816 -13.63 27.24 14.16
CA VAL A 816 -12.79 26.09 13.80
C VAL A 816 -11.53 26.61 13.11
N ILE A 817 -10.37 26.44 13.75
CA ILE A 817 -9.08 26.86 13.18
C ILE A 817 -8.50 25.73 12.35
N VAL A 818 -8.22 26.01 11.08
CA VAL A 818 -7.74 25.02 10.11
C VAL A 818 -6.51 25.54 9.38
N GLY A 819 -5.49 24.71 9.27
CA GLY A 819 -4.32 24.97 8.43
C GLY A 819 -4.66 24.76 6.95
N GLY A 820 -3.90 25.34 6.05
CA GLY A 820 -4.10 25.14 4.62
C GLY A 820 -3.02 25.78 3.76
N ARG A 821 -2.89 25.30 2.51
CA ARG A 821 -1.93 25.83 1.54
C ARG A 821 -2.60 26.36 0.29
N LEU A 822 -2.10 27.50 -0.18
CA LEU A 822 -2.53 28.11 -1.44
C LEU A 822 -1.97 27.30 -2.61
N LYS A 823 -2.84 26.87 -3.52
CA LYS A 823 -2.47 26.14 -4.75
C LYS A 823 -3.21 26.68 -5.98
N GLY A 824 -2.57 26.56 -7.14
CA GLY A 824 -3.25 26.65 -8.43
C GLY A 824 -4.12 25.41 -8.67
N LEU A 825 -5.42 25.63 -8.88
CA LEU A 825 -6.40 24.57 -9.08
C LEU A 825 -6.81 24.51 -10.56
N TRP A 826 -6.77 23.29 -11.10
CA TRP A 826 -6.97 22.96 -12.51
C TRP A 826 -8.27 22.18 -12.67
N SER A 827 -8.98 22.42 -13.77
CA SER A 827 -10.21 21.70 -14.12
C SER A 827 -9.94 20.29 -14.63
#